data_AF-A0A0C9UVK0-F1
#
_entry.id   AF-A0A0C9UVK0-F1
#
_cell.length_a   1.000
_cell.length_b   1.000
_cell.length_c   1.000
_cell.angle_alpha   90.00
_cell.angle_beta   90.00
_cell.angle_gamma   90.00
#
_symmetry.space_group_name_H-M   'P 1'
#
loop_
_entity.id
_entity.type
_entity.pdbx_description
1 polymer ?
#
loop_
_entity_poly.entity_id
_entity_poly.type
_entity_poly.pdbx_seq_one_letter_code
_entity_poly.pdbx_strand_id
1 'polypeptide(L)'
;MGFHEFLEGSTTFYKVSYHSTSYQIRVYPDNDPIGPSISLVGSHLPENYYPGHFGFVAAGFYWLLEYATGSIFHGLHYHGGTAPRSDSNEVVNWAVRNNNIGYTPFRMISGNSSYTFAAGPKKELISLGREMMLPELNWEQPWTEQATFMADGPLVMSTFMFFTFFVRGLLQMVIFLISQTPPVYQVRVDSDIFLSAFQMGDKKSPIVPEPWELAPGWRKASKISGWQPPSTSRFPKSMEAISSNHEMDNMKDTNSPSSLLVEPQDQLEVNFEVRKASIQALLEKEKKMCSVYNVTAVKLLETLEEGGLNSSLPPIHLGRPCSAFTLANKYVKGNLLKGSQKRSFSVESGEGVSTNNNDSQPTQNGEGIDIEMSYTTCADGEQSNPQSNVSGSPDINQQTFTHCVAPVRNQRDHITFMDVDQPILNISSSGSTGDTLTASNLATHHHINRTGHLKNSESLEDDSKSHRSNYSPSEILDKHPIHPPRVTRNCGLGSSTQVTEDNTSDSHRDIDLETAIIGSLEKLITQKVTMNALTGALSLTSLPNRIAASDFVGKLTVEALTIEREMIVDALHLVQENTPLSPGDQINDIKELERITQIILGSPLNEVTSANVPKLWFSLNVLSNHRSVLKVGTCLEQYRIMTTNWLLWHWLKEKVLKCLEDFLDGDQRKGKGKTDWVQDLGSNIKAYFENYPMDSHRLELDSIKYLPALFPPVKFTYSHKGRQTYFIGKDLVNHTILVAKNCLLQWLGFPDTPSEYQAMFFGSLAPWAGLGVGYLDSVWNAYRSLPSQVFKNRSTKLNDHTMRKFDEYLDSDPIGTDKSEVSLIVNDIHSLVQTFIEAIQPASKNSSISQRLLRVNNTHCISSSNPLPAIKMTPEELTHILRPLETMIRVLLPLIIEIPSPTPMTQPVLCLHADVSKDKDDLLPAHEFGDTRVASRRPGGPFSSIRARTAEGFANACIIQAILFRTEAARQGHVNFPSLDSWSTFVDGHDERFYFNPKAYGNNPKQRLSTNGPIFFESGHYWQEFLASYPGDKKPSFRTTCDWIRTQGDKLPGIEVLTAYLLAADYVYAGVVMEPEVNEVAYAIYTLKAGGWAGLIRLGILPERKGNRNHKKDITAIQIALEQIMCHMKNVFTKDERAQMKWDLIMLEHSLCKFKRLKDRVMACI
;
A
#
# COMPACT_ATOMS: atom_id res chain seq x y z
N MET A 1 -3.89 -19.54 51.47
CA MET A 1 -2.45 -19.66 51.22
C MET A 1 -1.93 -18.25 50.99
N GLY A 2 -0.95 -17.78 51.77
CA GLY A 2 -0.40 -16.42 51.65
C GLY A 2 0.89 -16.41 50.83
N PHE A 3 1.17 -15.30 50.14
CA PHE A 3 2.36 -15.19 49.28
C PHE A 3 2.87 -13.75 49.07
N HIS A 4 2.69 -12.85 50.06
CA HIS A 4 2.88 -11.42 49.88
C HIS A 4 3.86 -10.73 50.85
N GLU A 5 4.50 -11.49 51.74
CA GLU A 5 5.17 -10.98 52.95
C GLU A 5 6.69 -11.28 52.95
N PHE A 6 7.37 -11.06 51.82
CA PHE A 6 8.80 -11.40 51.68
C PHE A 6 9.58 -10.50 50.69
N LEU A 7 9.37 -9.18 50.74
CA LEU A 7 10.05 -8.19 49.88
C LEU A 7 10.46 -6.91 50.62
N GLU A 8 11.30 -7.02 51.66
CA GLU A 8 12.06 -5.88 52.20
C GLU A 8 13.44 -6.35 52.69
N GLY A 9 14.53 -5.73 52.22
CA GLY A 9 15.89 -6.20 52.53
C GLY A 9 17.04 -5.51 51.77
N SER A 10 17.60 -4.47 52.38
CA SER A 10 18.96 -3.93 52.23
C SER A 10 19.61 -3.76 50.83
N THR A 11 19.89 -2.49 50.51
CA THR A 11 20.82 -2.00 49.48
C THR A 11 22.24 -2.59 49.50
N THR A 12 22.90 -2.67 48.33
CA THR A 12 24.21 -2.01 48.02
C THR A 12 24.44 -2.01 46.49
N PHE A 13 24.95 -0.92 45.92
CA PHE A 13 25.23 -0.80 44.48
C PHE A 13 26.72 -0.98 44.16
N TYR A 14 27.04 -1.91 43.24
CA TYR A 14 28.29 -1.93 42.49
C TYR A 14 28.02 -2.04 40.97
N LYS A 15 28.88 -1.42 40.16
CA LYS A 15 28.61 -1.12 38.75
C LYS A 15 29.09 -2.22 37.80
N VAL A 16 28.23 -3.21 37.54
CA VAL A 16 28.39 -4.21 36.47
C VAL A 16 27.12 -4.27 35.61
N SER A 17 27.27 -4.46 34.30
CA SER A 17 26.23 -4.22 33.29
C SER A 17 25.12 -5.28 33.23
N TYR A 18 24.14 -5.20 34.12
CA TYR A 18 22.91 -5.99 34.01
C TYR A 18 21.97 -5.48 32.92
N HIS A 19 21.49 -6.38 32.04
CA HIS A 19 20.18 -6.24 31.42
C HIS A 19 19.14 -6.82 32.39
N SER A 20 18.41 -5.97 33.10
CA SER A 20 17.36 -6.38 34.03
C SER A 20 16.17 -6.98 33.27
N THR A 21 16.06 -8.31 33.27
CA THR A 21 14.91 -9.02 32.71
C THR A 21 13.75 -9.04 33.72
N SER A 22 12.91 -8.01 33.65
CA SER A 22 11.59 -8.02 34.28
C SER A 22 10.72 -9.14 33.72
N TYR A 23 9.69 -9.56 34.48
CA TYR A 23 8.67 -10.50 34.02
C TYR A 23 7.98 -9.98 32.76
N GLN A 24 8.35 -10.51 31.58
CA GLN A 24 7.60 -10.28 30.34
C GLN A 24 6.46 -11.29 30.23
N ILE A 25 5.35 -10.99 30.89
CA ILE A 25 4.05 -11.55 30.51
C ILE A 25 3.67 -10.92 29.16
N ARG A 26 3.37 -11.74 28.15
CA ARG A 26 2.90 -11.25 26.85
C ARG A 26 1.49 -11.73 26.55
N VAL A 27 0.74 -10.84 25.92
CA VAL A 27 -0.54 -11.11 25.25
C VAL A 27 -0.37 -10.61 23.83
N TYR A 28 -0.73 -11.42 22.85
CA TYR A 28 -0.86 -10.99 21.45
C TYR A 28 -2.35 -10.77 21.16
N PRO A 29 -2.71 -9.76 20.34
CA PRO A 29 -4.11 -9.42 20.08
C PRO A 29 -4.82 -10.53 19.31
N ASP A 30 -6.17 -10.53 19.36
CA ASP A 30 -7.09 -11.60 18.95
C ASP A 30 -7.10 -11.97 17.45
N ASN A 31 -6.10 -11.51 16.68
CA ASN A 31 -5.94 -11.75 15.25
C ASN A 31 -4.87 -12.82 14.93
N ASP A 32 -4.07 -13.27 15.89
CA ASP A 32 -3.22 -14.46 15.71
C ASP A 32 -4.09 -15.74 15.80
N PRO A 33 -3.92 -16.72 14.90
CA PRO A 33 -4.87 -17.82 14.77
C PRO A 33 -4.61 -18.95 15.77
N ILE A 34 -5.60 -19.83 15.88
CA ILE A 34 -5.48 -21.08 16.61
C ILE A 34 -4.37 -21.93 15.99
N GLY A 35 -3.28 -22.15 16.72
CA GLY A 35 -2.08 -22.76 16.17
C GLY A 35 -1.00 -23.11 17.21
N PRO A 36 -0.20 -24.17 16.95
CA PRO A 36 0.88 -24.56 17.84
C PRO A 36 2.00 -23.52 17.82
N SER A 37 2.36 -23.06 19.01
CA SER A 37 3.62 -22.38 19.30
C SER A 37 4.57 -23.38 19.97
N ILE A 38 5.88 -23.20 19.80
CA ILE A 38 6.90 -24.06 20.40
C ILE A 38 7.84 -23.23 21.28
N SER A 39 8.21 -23.78 22.44
CA SER A 39 9.28 -23.29 23.31
C SER A 39 10.46 -24.25 23.18
N LEU A 40 11.67 -23.75 22.94
CA LEU A 40 12.89 -24.55 22.78
C LEU A 40 14.07 -23.94 23.55
N VAL A 41 14.63 -24.71 24.49
CA VAL A 41 15.64 -24.23 25.43
C VAL A 41 17.04 -24.75 25.10
N GLY A 42 17.97 -23.82 24.87
CA GLY A 42 19.41 -24.08 24.87
C GLY A 42 20.03 -23.39 26.08
N SER A 43 20.47 -24.18 27.06
CA SER A 43 21.11 -23.68 28.29
C SER A 43 22.54 -24.20 28.44
N HIS A 44 23.39 -23.40 29.06
CA HIS A 44 24.70 -23.81 29.55
C HIS A 44 24.88 -23.10 30.89
N LEU A 45 24.52 -23.80 31.97
CA LEU A 45 24.42 -23.30 33.33
C LEU A 45 25.20 -24.24 34.26
N PRO A 46 25.77 -23.75 35.37
CA PRO A 46 26.27 -24.59 36.45
C PRO A 46 25.20 -25.54 36.99
N GLU A 47 25.62 -26.70 37.49
CA GLU A 47 24.72 -27.71 38.09
C GLU A 47 23.92 -27.17 39.30
N ASN A 48 24.46 -26.17 39.99
CA ASN A 48 23.83 -25.49 41.13
C ASN A 48 23.01 -24.24 40.75
N TYR A 49 22.68 -24.04 39.47
CA TYR A 49 21.81 -22.94 39.05
C TYR A 49 20.39 -23.45 38.81
N TYR A 50 19.42 -22.85 39.50
CA TYR A 50 18.01 -23.05 39.19
C TYR A 50 17.75 -22.65 37.73
N PRO A 51 17.27 -23.56 36.86
CA PRO A 51 17.19 -23.31 35.41
C PRO A 51 16.18 -22.23 35.02
N GLY A 52 15.32 -21.81 35.96
CA GLY A 52 14.13 -21.02 35.68
C GLY A 52 12.98 -21.91 35.19
N HIS A 53 11.79 -21.33 35.09
CA HIS A 53 10.59 -21.99 34.60
C HIS A 53 9.88 -21.18 33.52
N PHE A 54 9.05 -21.85 32.73
CA PHE A 54 8.08 -21.22 31.82
C PHE A 54 6.74 -21.89 32.01
N GLY A 55 5.65 -21.11 32.00
CA GLY A 55 4.32 -21.65 32.27
C GLY A 55 3.18 -20.72 31.88
N PHE A 56 1.98 -21.24 32.06
CA PHE A 56 0.73 -20.55 31.77
C PHE A 56 0.13 -20.01 33.05
N VAL A 57 0.25 -18.69 33.25
CA VAL A 57 -0.19 -18.01 34.48
C VAL A 57 -1.68 -18.27 34.74
N ALA A 58 -2.50 -18.28 33.68
CA ALA A 58 -3.93 -18.55 33.75
C ALA A 58 -4.30 -20.03 34.03
N ALA A 59 -3.39 -20.98 33.83
CA ALA A 59 -3.64 -22.41 34.01
C ALA A 59 -2.85 -23.05 35.17
N GLY A 60 -2.03 -22.28 35.88
CA GLY A 60 -1.35 -22.70 37.11
C GLY A 60 -0.20 -23.71 36.94
N PHE A 61 0.20 -24.05 35.70
CA PHE A 61 1.27 -25.02 35.45
C PHE A 61 2.47 -24.43 34.70
N TYR A 62 3.64 -25.00 34.95
CA TYR A 62 4.93 -24.63 34.36
C TYR A 62 5.84 -25.85 34.19
N TRP A 63 6.91 -25.72 33.40
CA TRP A 63 8.02 -26.66 33.31
C TRP A 63 9.35 -25.94 33.54
N LEU A 64 10.40 -26.71 33.86
CA LEU A 64 11.76 -26.20 34.05
C LEU A 64 12.46 -25.95 32.71
N LEU A 65 13.25 -24.89 32.64
CA LEU A 65 13.97 -24.47 31.43
C LEU A 65 15.39 -25.04 31.40
N GLU A 66 15.48 -26.36 31.53
CA GLU A 66 16.73 -27.13 31.49
C GLU A 66 17.24 -27.32 30.05
N TYR A 67 18.46 -27.85 29.89
CA TYR A 67 19.07 -28.05 28.58
C TYR A 67 18.23 -29.00 27.71
N ALA A 68 18.02 -28.62 26.45
CA ALA A 68 17.24 -29.36 25.47
C ALA A 68 15.77 -29.65 25.86
N THR A 69 15.23 -28.97 26.87
CA THR A 69 13.78 -28.99 27.13
C THR A 69 13.02 -28.19 26.08
N GLY A 70 11.77 -28.59 25.84
CA GLY A 70 10.87 -27.88 24.95
C GLY A 70 9.42 -28.29 25.16
N SER A 71 8.50 -27.46 24.65
CA SER A 71 7.07 -27.70 24.77
C SER A 71 6.33 -27.20 23.53
N ILE A 72 5.22 -27.84 23.19
CA ILE A 72 4.25 -27.36 22.20
C ILE A 72 3.04 -26.84 22.98
N PHE A 73 2.60 -25.63 22.66
CA PHE A 73 1.56 -24.92 23.41
C PHE A 73 0.74 -23.98 22.52
N HIS A 74 -0.29 -23.34 23.09
CA HIS A 74 -1.12 -22.39 22.38
C HIS A 74 -0.70 -20.93 22.64
N GLY A 75 -0.30 -20.21 21.58
CA GLY A 75 0.30 -18.88 21.68
C GLY A 75 -0.59 -17.81 22.33
N LEU A 76 -1.92 -17.95 22.21
CA LEU A 76 -2.91 -17.02 22.78
C LEU A 76 -3.08 -17.14 24.31
N HIS A 77 -2.51 -18.16 24.97
CA HIS A 77 -2.58 -18.25 26.43
C HIS A 77 -1.53 -17.36 27.11
N TYR A 78 -1.91 -16.70 28.20
CA TYR A 78 -1.02 -15.90 29.05
C TYR A 78 0.17 -16.74 29.53
N HIS A 79 1.35 -16.45 28.99
CA HIS A 79 2.57 -17.17 29.27
C HIS A 79 3.76 -16.25 29.49
N GLY A 80 4.79 -16.81 30.10
CA GLY A 80 6.07 -16.17 30.36
C GLY A 80 7.03 -17.14 31.02
N GLY A 81 8.27 -16.71 31.22
CA GLY A 81 9.27 -17.48 31.94
C GLY A 81 10.22 -16.62 32.77
N THR A 82 10.73 -17.21 33.84
CA THR A 82 11.70 -16.59 34.75
C THR A 82 13.13 -16.75 34.25
N ALA A 83 14.03 -15.84 34.64
CA ALA A 83 15.47 -16.00 34.46
C ALA A 83 15.99 -17.26 35.21
N PRO A 84 17.13 -17.85 34.81
CA PRO A 84 17.85 -18.76 35.70
C PRO A 84 18.31 -17.99 36.95
N ARG A 85 18.51 -18.69 38.07
CA ARG A 85 18.96 -18.10 39.33
C ARG A 85 20.12 -18.90 39.90
N SER A 86 21.12 -18.21 40.43
CA SER A 86 22.15 -18.82 41.26
C SER A 86 21.70 -18.81 42.72
N ASP A 87 22.12 -19.81 43.49
CA ASP A 87 22.02 -19.81 44.95
C ASP A 87 23.10 -18.92 45.62
N SER A 88 24.07 -18.41 44.84
CA SER A 88 25.04 -17.40 45.29
C SER A 88 24.78 -16.03 44.65
N ASN A 89 25.33 -14.98 45.27
CA ASN A 89 25.33 -13.63 44.69
C ASN A 89 26.32 -13.48 43.50
N GLU A 90 27.07 -14.53 43.16
CA GLU A 90 28.09 -14.51 42.11
C GLU A 90 27.60 -15.22 40.84
N VAL A 91 27.21 -14.42 39.83
CA VAL A 91 26.83 -14.94 38.52
C VAL A 91 28.08 -15.21 37.68
N VAL A 92 28.32 -16.47 37.31
CA VAL A 92 29.45 -16.83 36.44
C VAL A 92 29.20 -16.34 35.02
N ASN A 93 30.20 -15.67 34.43
CA ASN A 93 30.07 -14.92 33.19
C ASN A 93 29.74 -15.77 31.94
N TRP A 94 29.90 -17.09 32.01
CA TRP A 94 29.58 -18.03 30.94
C TRP A 94 28.18 -18.66 31.07
N ALA A 95 27.46 -18.44 32.18
CA ALA A 95 26.13 -19.00 32.39
C ALA A 95 25.12 -18.34 31.46
N VAL A 96 24.63 -19.08 30.46
CA VAL A 96 23.72 -18.58 29.43
C VAL A 96 22.51 -19.50 29.26
N ARG A 97 21.35 -18.91 28.96
CA ARG A 97 20.14 -19.65 28.61
C ARG A 97 19.35 -18.91 27.54
N ASN A 98 19.35 -19.44 26.33
CA ASN A 98 18.46 -19.03 25.27
C ASN A 98 17.15 -19.84 25.36
N ASN A 99 16.00 -19.17 25.39
CA ASN A 99 14.70 -19.79 25.19
C ASN A 99 14.06 -19.19 23.93
N ASN A 100 13.91 -20.02 22.89
CA ASN A 100 13.39 -19.62 21.60
C ASN A 100 11.88 -19.94 21.55
N ILE A 101 11.05 -18.91 21.42
CA ILE A 101 9.60 -19.09 21.23
C ILE A 101 9.28 -18.97 19.73
N GLY A 102 8.94 -20.09 19.10
CA GLY A 102 8.47 -20.14 17.73
C GLY A 102 6.95 -20.09 17.67
N TYR A 103 6.38 -18.94 17.32
CA TYR A 103 4.97 -18.83 16.95
C TYR A 103 4.79 -19.24 15.49
N THR A 104 3.83 -20.12 15.20
CA THR A 104 3.56 -20.51 13.81
C THR A 104 2.82 -19.36 13.09
N PRO A 105 3.37 -18.75 12.03
CA PRO A 105 2.74 -17.60 11.37
C PRO A 105 1.37 -17.93 10.77
N PHE A 106 0.41 -16.99 10.81
CA PHE A 106 -0.94 -17.19 10.27
C PHE A 106 -0.96 -17.79 8.86
N ARG A 107 -0.02 -17.37 8.01
CA ARG A 107 0.08 -17.85 6.63
C ARG A 107 0.34 -19.35 6.54
N MET A 108 1.11 -19.94 7.46
CA MET A 108 1.41 -21.37 7.47
C MET A 108 0.18 -22.20 7.87
N ILE A 109 -0.54 -21.78 8.92
CA ILE A 109 -1.76 -22.48 9.38
C ILE A 109 -2.89 -22.39 8.35
N SER A 110 -3.06 -21.23 7.71
CA SER A 110 -4.13 -20.98 6.74
C SER A 110 -3.82 -21.43 5.30
N GLY A 111 -2.72 -22.16 5.07
CA GLY A 111 -2.28 -22.58 3.73
C GLY A 111 -1.89 -21.42 2.79
N ASN A 112 -1.76 -20.19 3.30
CA ASN A 112 -1.41 -18.98 2.56
C ASN A 112 0.11 -18.71 2.49
N SER A 113 0.95 -19.57 3.08
CA SER A 113 2.40 -19.49 2.94
C SER A 113 2.85 -20.24 1.69
N SER A 114 3.65 -19.60 0.84
CA SER A 114 4.59 -20.37 0.04
C SER A 114 5.70 -20.93 0.95
N TYR A 115 6.17 -22.14 0.67
CA TYR A 115 7.40 -22.68 1.26
C TYR A 115 8.39 -23.08 0.17
N THR A 116 9.68 -22.94 0.46
CA THR A 116 10.76 -23.41 -0.42
C THR A 116 10.74 -24.93 -0.45
N PHE A 117 10.52 -25.49 -1.64
CA PHE A 117 10.44 -26.93 -1.89
C PHE A 117 11.77 -27.49 -2.39
N ALA A 118 12.48 -26.73 -3.24
CA ALA A 118 13.77 -27.12 -3.80
C ALA A 118 14.60 -25.89 -4.21
N ALA A 119 15.90 -26.09 -4.46
CA ALA A 119 16.70 -25.10 -5.16
C ALA A 119 16.31 -25.08 -6.65
N GLY A 120 16.25 -23.89 -7.24
CA GLY A 120 16.12 -23.68 -8.67
C GLY A 120 17.47 -23.58 -9.38
N PRO A 121 17.47 -23.48 -10.72
CA PRO A 121 18.66 -23.08 -11.46
C PRO A 121 19.17 -21.71 -10.98
N LYS A 122 20.46 -21.42 -11.22
CA LYS A 122 21.11 -20.13 -10.89
C LYS A 122 21.06 -19.70 -9.41
N LYS A 123 20.80 -20.62 -8.46
CA LYS A 123 20.61 -20.37 -7.01
C LYS A 123 19.27 -19.68 -6.66
N GLU A 124 18.28 -19.72 -7.55
CA GLU A 124 16.91 -19.32 -7.24
C GLU A 124 16.22 -20.38 -6.35
N LEU A 125 15.00 -20.13 -5.86
CA LEU A 125 14.26 -21.05 -4.98
C LEU A 125 12.93 -21.47 -5.62
N ILE A 126 12.77 -22.77 -5.89
CA ILE A 126 11.48 -23.33 -6.28
C ILE A 126 10.61 -23.40 -5.02
N SER A 127 9.53 -22.63 -5.01
CA SER A 127 8.61 -22.56 -3.87
C SER A 127 7.22 -23.04 -4.28
N LEU A 128 6.59 -23.87 -3.46
CA LEU A 128 5.21 -24.27 -3.67
C LEU A 128 4.31 -23.18 -3.08
N GLY A 129 3.61 -22.44 -3.96
CA GLY A 129 2.61 -21.44 -3.59
C GLY A 129 1.28 -22.07 -3.17
N ARG A 130 0.39 -21.28 -2.56
CA ARG A 130 -0.98 -21.70 -2.20
C ARG A 130 -1.72 -22.25 -3.41
N GLU A 131 -1.53 -21.58 -4.54
CA GLU A 131 -2.08 -21.81 -5.87
C GLU A 131 -1.65 -23.17 -6.47
N MET A 132 -0.53 -23.72 -5.98
CA MET A 132 0.00 -25.04 -6.38
C MET A 132 -0.40 -26.15 -5.39
N MET A 133 -0.63 -25.81 -4.12
CA MET A 133 -0.99 -26.75 -3.06
C MET A 133 -2.50 -26.99 -2.95
N LEU A 134 -3.31 -26.01 -3.33
CA LEU A 134 -4.77 -26.04 -3.25
C LEU A 134 -5.38 -25.71 -4.63
N PRO A 135 -5.38 -26.66 -5.59
CA PRO A 135 -5.83 -26.43 -6.96
C PRO A 135 -7.29 -25.91 -7.04
N GLU A 136 -8.11 -26.30 -6.08
CA GLU A 136 -9.52 -25.90 -5.93
C GLU A 136 -9.74 -24.39 -5.79
N LEU A 137 -8.69 -23.61 -5.46
CA LEU A 137 -8.76 -22.16 -5.27
C LEU A 137 -8.36 -21.35 -6.52
N ASN A 138 -7.85 -22.00 -7.57
CA ASN A 138 -7.18 -21.32 -8.67
C ASN A 138 -7.94 -21.48 -10.00
N TRP A 139 -9.14 -20.88 -10.06
CA TRP A 139 -10.04 -20.95 -11.22
C TRP A 139 -9.59 -20.10 -12.40
N GLU A 140 -8.74 -19.10 -12.18
CA GLU A 140 -8.09 -18.33 -13.24
C GLU A 140 -6.77 -19.00 -13.66
N GLN A 141 -6.54 -19.15 -14.97
CA GLN A 141 -5.29 -19.70 -15.49
C GLN A 141 -4.11 -18.81 -15.08
N PRO A 142 -3.03 -19.35 -14.47
CA PRO A 142 -1.85 -18.57 -14.12
C PRO A 142 -1.27 -17.85 -15.33
N TRP A 143 -1.14 -16.53 -15.24
CA TRP A 143 -0.68 -15.66 -16.32
C TRP A 143 0.57 -14.86 -15.92
N THR A 144 1.25 -14.32 -16.92
CA THR A 144 2.44 -13.48 -16.79
C THR A 144 2.52 -12.51 -17.98
N GLU A 145 3.22 -11.38 -17.83
CA GLU A 145 3.46 -10.41 -18.92
C GLU A 145 4.46 -10.92 -19.98
N GLN A 146 5.04 -12.11 -19.78
CA GLN A 146 6.02 -12.73 -20.69
C GLN A 146 5.42 -13.97 -21.36
N ALA A 147 5.66 -14.13 -22.67
CA ALA A 147 5.25 -15.33 -23.40
C ALA A 147 5.92 -16.59 -22.82
N THR A 148 5.19 -17.70 -22.75
CA THR A 148 5.66 -18.99 -22.24
C THR A 148 5.27 -20.13 -23.17
N PHE A 149 6.10 -21.16 -23.28
CA PHE A 149 5.75 -22.35 -24.06
C PHE A 149 4.49 -23.08 -23.56
N MET A 150 4.00 -22.80 -22.33
CA MET A 150 2.81 -23.44 -21.77
C MET A 150 1.51 -22.71 -22.12
N ALA A 151 1.55 -21.39 -22.32
CA ALA A 151 0.41 -20.61 -22.81
C ALA A 151 0.42 -20.45 -24.34
N ASP A 152 1.59 -20.11 -24.89
CA ASP A 152 1.76 -19.71 -26.29
C ASP A 152 2.25 -20.85 -27.21
N GLY A 153 2.73 -21.96 -26.64
CA GLY A 153 3.17 -23.14 -27.39
C GLY A 153 2.17 -23.66 -28.43
N PRO A 154 0.85 -23.74 -28.13
CA PRO A 154 -0.17 -24.14 -29.11
C PRO A 154 -0.32 -23.20 -30.32
N LEU A 155 0.24 -21.99 -30.28
CA LEU A 155 0.24 -21.05 -31.42
C LEU A 155 1.36 -21.36 -32.43
N VAL A 156 2.40 -22.10 -32.02
CA VAL A 156 3.63 -22.36 -32.81
C VAL A 156 4.00 -23.85 -32.93
N MET A 157 3.23 -24.74 -32.30
CA MET A 157 3.42 -26.19 -32.33
C MET A 157 2.08 -26.90 -32.59
N SER A 158 2.10 -28.03 -33.29
CA SER A 158 0.91 -28.89 -33.37
C SER A 158 0.57 -29.46 -31.98
N THR A 159 -0.71 -29.76 -31.75
CA THR A 159 -1.23 -30.27 -30.47
C THR A 159 -0.42 -31.45 -29.90
N PHE A 160 -0.05 -32.42 -30.75
CA PHE A 160 0.83 -33.53 -30.39
C PHE A 160 2.24 -33.09 -29.94
N MET A 161 2.85 -32.15 -30.68
CA MET A 161 4.21 -31.67 -30.42
C MET A 161 4.27 -30.78 -29.17
N PHE A 162 3.26 -29.93 -28.95
CA PHE A 162 3.08 -29.16 -27.72
C PHE A 162 2.98 -30.08 -26.49
N PHE A 163 2.08 -31.07 -26.53
CA PHE A 163 1.88 -31.98 -25.39
C PHE A 163 3.10 -32.86 -25.12
N THR A 164 3.76 -33.34 -26.18
CA THR A 164 5.04 -34.06 -26.05
C THR A 164 6.11 -33.17 -25.42
N PHE A 165 6.26 -31.92 -25.87
CA PHE A 165 7.22 -30.97 -25.29
C PHE A 165 6.92 -30.69 -23.80
N PHE A 166 5.65 -30.45 -23.45
CA PHE A 166 5.20 -30.21 -22.07
C PHE A 166 5.57 -31.37 -21.14
N VAL A 167 5.17 -32.60 -21.45
CA VAL A 167 5.41 -33.75 -20.57
C VAL A 167 6.91 -34.11 -20.49
N ARG A 168 7.66 -33.95 -21.59
CA ARG A 168 9.13 -34.11 -21.56
C ARG A 168 9.81 -33.06 -20.68
N GLY A 169 9.31 -31.82 -20.66
CA GLY A 169 9.73 -30.77 -19.74
C GLY A 169 9.42 -31.09 -18.27
N LEU A 170 8.23 -31.64 -17.98
CA LEU A 170 7.88 -32.12 -16.64
C LEU A 170 8.84 -33.22 -16.16
N LEU A 171 9.18 -34.21 -17.00
CA LEU A 171 10.15 -35.26 -16.63
C LEU A 171 11.52 -34.66 -16.33
N GLN A 172 12.01 -33.72 -17.14
CA GLN A 172 13.28 -33.03 -16.88
C GLN A 172 13.27 -32.27 -15.54
N MET A 173 12.17 -31.59 -15.21
CA MET A 173 11.99 -30.91 -13.92
C MET A 173 11.96 -31.90 -12.75
N VAL A 174 11.24 -33.02 -12.88
CA VAL A 174 11.18 -34.08 -11.86
C VAL A 174 12.56 -34.70 -11.63
N ILE A 175 13.34 -34.95 -12.67
CA ILE A 175 14.73 -35.42 -12.54
C ILE A 175 15.61 -34.40 -11.80
N PHE A 176 15.50 -33.12 -12.15
CA PHE A 176 16.25 -32.06 -11.48
C PHE A 176 15.90 -31.97 -9.97
N LEU A 177 14.62 -32.11 -9.61
CA LEU A 177 14.17 -32.15 -8.22
C LEU A 177 14.69 -33.41 -7.50
N ILE A 178 14.58 -34.59 -8.10
CA ILE A 178 15.11 -35.86 -7.55
C ILE A 178 16.63 -35.77 -7.32
N SER A 179 17.37 -35.08 -8.19
CA SER A 179 18.83 -34.93 -8.06
C SER A 179 19.29 -34.15 -6.82
N GLN A 180 18.36 -33.48 -6.12
CA GLN A 180 18.62 -32.79 -4.85
C GLN A 180 18.37 -33.67 -3.62
N THR A 181 17.84 -34.89 -3.79
CA THR A 181 17.65 -35.84 -2.68
C THR A 181 18.98 -36.50 -2.29
N PRO A 182 19.19 -36.84 -1.00
CA PRO A 182 20.37 -37.60 -0.57
C PRO A 182 20.53 -38.91 -1.35
N PRO A 183 21.68 -39.19 -2.00
CA PRO A 183 21.86 -40.36 -2.87
C PRO A 183 21.58 -41.71 -2.22
N VAL A 184 21.74 -41.79 -0.89
CA VAL A 184 21.42 -42.98 -0.07
C VAL A 184 19.95 -43.42 -0.19
N TYR A 185 19.02 -42.51 -0.46
CA TYR A 185 17.61 -42.86 -0.66
C TYR A 185 17.30 -43.48 -2.03
N GLN A 186 18.26 -43.46 -2.96
CA GLN A 186 18.19 -44.06 -4.30
C GLN A 186 16.89 -43.74 -5.08
N VAL A 187 16.35 -42.53 -4.91
CA VAL A 187 15.10 -42.11 -5.56
C VAL A 187 15.28 -42.13 -7.08
N ARG A 188 14.37 -42.81 -7.78
CA ARG A 188 14.38 -42.99 -9.23
C ARG A 188 12.97 -42.82 -9.79
N VAL A 189 12.88 -42.30 -11.00
CA VAL A 189 11.65 -42.33 -11.82
C VAL A 189 11.95 -43.15 -13.07
N ASP A 190 11.03 -44.03 -13.45
CA ASP A 190 11.09 -44.72 -14.75
C ASP A 190 10.55 -43.78 -15.83
N SER A 191 11.39 -43.43 -16.79
CA SER A 191 11.09 -42.41 -17.80
C SER A 191 9.93 -42.79 -18.72
N ASP A 192 9.76 -44.08 -19.05
CA ASP A 192 8.70 -44.53 -19.96
C ASP A 192 7.36 -44.65 -19.21
N ILE A 193 7.39 -45.17 -17.98
CA ILE A 193 6.19 -45.21 -17.13
C ILE A 193 5.70 -43.78 -16.87
N PHE A 194 6.61 -42.84 -16.57
CA PHE A 194 6.26 -41.43 -16.37
C PHE A 194 5.58 -40.83 -17.60
N LEU A 195 6.11 -41.05 -18.81
CA LEU A 195 5.49 -40.55 -20.05
C LEU A 195 4.11 -41.18 -20.27
N SER A 196 3.97 -42.49 -20.04
CA SER A 196 2.71 -43.23 -20.23
C SER A 196 1.58 -42.80 -19.29
N ALA A 197 1.90 -42.12 -18.18
CA ALA A 197 0.90 -41.61 -17.24
C ALA A 197 0.15 -40.37 -17.76
N PHE A 198 0.64 -39.72 -18.83
CA PHE A 198 0.01 -38.54 -19.43
C PHE A 198 -0.71 -38.90 -20.73
N GLN A 199 -1.98 -38.52 -20.82
CA GLN A 199 -2.81 -38.64 -22.02
C GLN A 199 -3.58 -37.34 -22.27
N MET A 200 -3.87 -37.03 -23.54
CA MET A 200 -4.62 -35.85 -23.96
C MET A 200 -5.61 -36.19 -25.08
N GLY A 201 -6.78 -35.54 -25.07
CA GLY A 201 -7.86 -35.79 -26.02
C GLY A 201 -8.88 -36.81 -25.51
N ASP A 202 -9.82 -37.19 -26.36
CA ASP A 202 -10.91 -38.10 -26.00
C ASP A 202 -10.43 -39.52 -25.70
N LYS A 203 -11.13 -40.20 -24.77
CA LYS A 203 -10.90 -41.61 -24.39
C LYS A 203 -10.88 -42.63 -25.55
N LYS A 204 -11.33 -42.24 -26.74
CA LYS A 204 -11.33 -43.08 -27.95
C LYS A 204 -10.02 -42.99 -28.76
N SER A 205 -9.31 -41.87 -28.65
CA SER A 205 -8.09 -41.57 -29.42
C SER A 205 -7.09 -40.79 -28.55
N PRO A 206 -6.62 -41.35 -27.41
CA PRO A 206 -5.71 -40.64 -26.52
C PRO A 206 -4.36 -40.38 -27.21
N ILE A 207 -3.93 -39.13 -27.23
CA ILE A 207 -2.56 -38.75 -27.55
C ILE A 207 -1.71 -39.03 -26.31
N VAL A 208 -0.65 -39.83 -26.47
CA VAL A 208 0.34 -40.16 -25.43
C VAL A 208 1.72 -39.69 -25.92
N PRO A 209 2.60 -39.11 -25.08
CA PRO A 209 3.92 -38.68 -25.49
C PRO A 209 4.81 -39.89 -25.82
N GLU A 210 5.45 -39.88 -26.99
CA GLU A 210 6.34 -40.97 -27.36
C GLU A 210 7.58 -41.04 -26.42
N PRO A 211 7.99 -42.25 -26.00
CA PRO A 211 9.32 -42.51 -25.45
C PRO A 211 10.42 -41.92 -26.32
N TRP A 212 11.50 -41.41 -25.71
CA TRP A 212 12.70 -41.05 -26.45
C TRP A 212 13.93 -41.69 -25.82
N GLU A 213 14.83 -42.20 -26.66
CA GLU A 213 15.98 -43.01 -26.27
C GLU A 213 16.84 -42.32 -25.20
N LEU A 214 17.15 -41.04 -25.42
CA LEU A 214 17.94 -40.18 -24.53
C LEU A 214 17.10 -39.51 -23.42
N ALA A 215 16.06 -40.18 -22.92
CA ALA A 215 15.27 -39.68 -21.79
C ALA A 215 16.08 -39.73 -20.48
N PRO A 216 16.10 -38.64 -19.68
CA PRO A 216 16.74 -38.64 -18.38
C PRO A 216 15.87 -39.43 -17.38
N GLY A 217 16.53 -40.18 -16.50
CA GLY A 217 15.90 -41.01 -15.49
C GLY A 217 16.42 -42.43 -15.49
N TRP A 218 15.67 -43.32 -14.86
CA TRP A 218 15.88 -44.75 -14.96
C TRP A 218 15.02 -45.30 -16.09
N ARG A 219 15.49 -46.37 -16.72
CA ARG A 219 14.71 -47.19 -17.62
C ARG A 219 14.84 -48.61 -17.10
N LYS A 220 13.74 -49.31 -16.85
CA LYS A 220 13.81 -50.76 -16.61
C LYS A 220 14.53 -51.39 -17.79
N ALA A 221 15.57 -52.19 -17.53
CA ALA A 221 16.40 -52.79 -18.57
C ALA A 221 15.54 -53.66 -19.50
N SER A 222 15.14 -53.08 -20.63
CA SER A 222 14.40 -53.73 -21.68
C SER A 222 15.32 -54.72 -22.40
N LYS A 223 14.74 -55.67 -23.15
CA LYS A 223 15.52 -56.69 -23.90
C LYS A 223 16.20 -56.12 -25.16
N ILE A 224 16.70 -54.88 -25.09
CA ILE A 224 17.56 -54.28 -26.11
C ILE A 224 18.96 -54.89 -25.94
N SER A 225 19.15 -56.04 -26.59
CA SER A 225 20.41 -56.79 -26.59
C SER A 225 21.49 -56.03 -27.36
N GLY A 226 22.18 -55.10 -26.69
CA GLY A 226 23.31 -54.36 -27.25
C GLY A 226 23.75 -53.12 -26.48
N TRP A 227 22.87 -52.47 -25.71
CA TRP A 227 23.22 -51.21 -25.04
C TRP A 227 23.61 -51.43 -23.56
N GLN A 228 24.91 -51.30 -23.26
CA GLN A 228 25.37 -51.09 -21.89
C GLN A 228 25.36 -49.58 -21.57
N PRO A 229 24.83 -49.14 -20.43
CA PRO A 229 24.95 -47.75 -20.01
C PRO A 229 26.42 -47.40 -19.76
N PRO A 230 26.87 -46.16 -20.04
CA PRO A 230 28.20 -45.70 -19.68
C PRO A 230 28.45 -45.90 -18.18
N SER A 231 29.57 -46.52 -17.82
CA SER A 231 29.88 -46.79 -16.41
C SER A 231 29.98 -45.49 -15.62
N THR A 232 29.29 -45.43 -14.47
CA THR A 232 29.15 -44.23 -13.63
C THR A 232 30.41 -43.94 -12.81
N SER A 233 31.57 -43.89 -13.47
CA SER A 233 32.92 -43.77 -12.90
C SER A 233 33.31 -42.35 -12.47
N ARG A 234 32.32 -41.52 -12.09
CA ARG A 234 32.52 -40.14 -11.57
C ARG A 234 32.18 -39.97 -10.07
N PHE A 235 32.09 -41.07 -9.32
CA PHE A 235 32.16 -41.03 -7.86
C PHE A 235 33.59 -41.36 -7.39
N PRO A 236 34.14 -40.65 -6.38
CA PRO A 236 35.44 -40.99 -5.79
C PRO A 236 35.40 -42.38 -5.14
N LYS A 237 36.40 -43.22 -5.42
CA LYS A 237 36.51 -44.59 -4.88
C LYS A 237 36.82 -44.67 -3.37
N SER A 238 36.65 -43.59 -2.62
CA SER A 238 37.11 -43.44 -1.23
C SER A 238 36.05 -43.76 -0.16
N MET A 239 34.88 -44.31 -0.53
CA MET A 239 33.84 -44.74 0.43
C MET A 239 33.53 -46.25 0.42
N GLU A 240 33.99 -47.02 -0.57
CA GLU A 240 33.66 -48.46 -0.69
C GLU A 240 34.48 -49.36 0.25
N ALA A 241 35.49 -48.81 0.94
CA ALA A 241 36.52 -49.57 1.66
C ALA A 241 36.17 -50.05 3.08
N ILE A 242 34.91 -49.92 3.53
CA ILE A 242 34.49 -50.23 4.93
C ILE A 242 33.43 -51.35 5.02
N SER A 243 32.83 -51.79 3.91
CA SER A 243 31.67 -52.71 3.92
C SER A 243 31.94 -54.11 3.34
N SER A 244 33.15 -54.65 3.53
CA SER A 244 33.51 -56.00 3.05
C SER A 244 34.48 -56.74 3.98
N ASN A 245 33.98 -57.25 5.10
CA ASN A 245 34.63 -58.32 5.89
C ASN A 245 33.63 -59.01 6.84
N HIS A 246 32.94 -60.04 6.34
CA HIS A 246 32.68 -61.36 6.97
C HIS A 246 31.38 -62.00 6.48
N GLU A 247 31.53 -62.99 5.60
CA GLU A 247 30.64 -64.15 5.59
C GLU A 247 31.24 -65.22 6.53
N MET A 248 30.42 -65.87 7.35
CA MET A 248 30.32 -67.35 7.42
C MET A 248 29.26 -67.82 8.43
N ASP A 249 28.42 -68.72 7.93
CA ASP A 249 27.78 -69.89 8.55
C ASP A 249 27.31 -69.92 10.03
N ASN A 250 26.00 -70.16 10.14
CA ASN A 250 25.40 -71.35 10.78
C ASN A 250 26.12 -71.99 12.00
N MET A 251 25.58 -71.80 13.21
CA MET A 251 25.29 -72.95 14.10
C MET A 251 24.18 -72.67 15.11
N LYS A 252 23.84 -73.67 15.93
CA LYS A 252 22.64 -73.71 16.78
C LYS A 252 22.91 -73.44 18.27
N ASP A 253 21.81 -73.21 18.97
CA ASP A 253 21.49 -73.70 20.32
C ASP A 253 22.10 -73.04 21.58
N THR A 254 21.19 -72.82 22.54
CA THR A 254 21.33 -72.75 24.01
C THR A 254 21.82 -71.50 24.77
N ASN A 255 21.08 -71.25 25.84
CA ASN A 255 21.43 -70.61 27.13
C ASN A 255 21.48 -69.08 27.28
N SER A 256 20.33 -68.57 27.76
CA SER A 256 20.13 -67.53 28.78
C SER A 256 21.10 -67.65 30.00
N PRO A 257 21.21 -66.65 30.93
CA PRO A 257 20.22 -65.60 31.20
C PRO A 257 20.72 -64.17 31.52
N SER A 258 19.77 -63.23 31.49
CA SER A 258 19.72 -62.03 32.36
C SER A 258 18.25 -61.65 32.57
N SER A 259 17.93 -60.95 33.65
CA SER A 259 16.57 -60.85 34.21
C SER A 259 16.18 -59.43 34.64
N LEU A 260 14.88 -59.25 34.97
CA LEU A 260 14.25 -58.03 35.50
C LEU A 260 14.05 -56.92 34.44
N LEU A 261 12.95 -56.16 34.41
CA LEU A 261 11.71 -56.19 35.20
C LEU A 261 10.53 -55.70 34.32
N VAL A 262 9.29 -56.03 34.70
CA VAL A 262 8.05 -55.57 34.04
C VAL A 262 7.20 -54.81 35.05
N GLU A 263 6.67 -53.65 34.67
CA GLU A 263 5.62 -52.92 35.40
C GLU A 263 4.52 -52.42 34.44
N PRO A 264 3.29 -52.12 34.94
CA PRO A 264 2.07 -52.45 34.18
C PRO A 264 1.50 -51.34 33.30
N GLN A 265 0.59 -51.76 32.40
CA GLN A 265 -0.02 -50.93 31.36
C GLN A 265 -1.33 -50.24 31.79
N ASP A 266 -1.75 -50.43 33.05
CA ASP A 266 -3.12 -50.20 33.53
C ASP A 266 -3.49 -48.72 33.82
N GLN A 267 -2.53 -47.80 33.77
CA GLN A 267 -2.79 -46.37 34.07
C GLN A 267 -3.40 -45.58 32.89
N LEU A 268 -3.46 -46.14 31.68
CA LEU A 268 -4.00 -45.43 30.51
C LEU A 268 -5.54 -45.39 30.48
N GLU A 269 -6.21 -46.51 30.76
CA GLU A 269 -7.68 -46.59 30.63
C GLU A 269 -8.42 -45.74 31.68
N VAL A 270 -7.91 -45.70 32.92
CA VAL A 270 -8.44 -44.86 34.01
C VAL A 270 -8.45 -43.37 33.60
N ASN A 271 -7.41 -42.91 32.90
CA ASN A 271 -7.33 -41.53 32.41
C ASN A 271 -8.32 -41.24 31.26
N PHE A 272 -8.77 -42.26 30.52
CA PHE A 272 -9.70 -42.10 29.41
C PHE A 272 -11.15 -41.91 29.90
N GLU A 273 -11.60 -42.76 30.81
CA GLU A 273 -12.97 -42.66 31.36
C GLU A 273 -13.16 -41.42 32.26
N VAL A 274 -12.13 -40.98 33.00
CA VAL A 274 -12.18 -39.71 33.76
C VAL A 274 -12.37 -38.50 32.84
N ARG A 275 -11.72 -38.46 31.68
CA ARG A 275 -11.92 -37.40 30.67
C ARG A 275 -13.31 -37.47 30.05
N LYS A 276 -13.79 -38.67 29.71
CA LYS A 276 -15.11 -38.92 29.15
C LYS A 276 -16.24 -38.48 30.10
N ALA A 277 -16.16 -38.83 31.38
CA ALA A 277 -17.07 -38.33 32.42
C ALA A 277 -17.05 -36.81 32.58
N SER A 278 -15.85 -36.19 32.49
CA SER A 278 -15.70 -34.72 32.59
C SER A 278 -16.36 -33.99 31.42
N ILE A 279 -16.25 -34.52 30.19
CA ILE A 279 -16.90 -33.97 29.00
C ILE A 279 -18.43 -34.15 29.08
N GLN A 280 -18.90 -35.32 29.54
CA GLN A 280 -20.33 -35.59 29.75
C GLN A 280 -20.95 -34.58 30.73
N ALA A 281 -20.26 -34.27 31.83
CA ALA A 281 -20.72 -33.32 32.84
C ALA A 281 -20.78 -31.85 32.34
N LEU A 282 -19.90 -31.47 31.40
CA LEU A 282 -19.94 -30.16 30.76
C LEU A 282 -21.14 -30.02 29.82
N LEU A 283 -21.42 -31.04 28.98
CA LEU A 283 -22.57 -31.08 28.08
C LEU A 283 -23.91 -31.05 28.84
N GLU A 284 -24.01 -31.75 29.97
CA GLU A 284 -25.17 -31.67 30.86
C GLU A 284 -25.36 -30.25 31.44
N LYS A 285 -24.28 -29.59 31.87
CA LYS A 285 -24.31 -28.23 32.41
C LYS A 285 -24.72 -27.19 31.36
N GLU A 286 -24.28 -27.36 30.13
CA GLU A 286 -24.59 -26.47 29.00
C GLU A 286 -26.07 -26.56 28.59
N LYS A 287 -26.60 -27.78 28.39
CA LYS A 287 -28.05 -28.01 28.18
C LYS A 287 -28.90 -27.35 29.26
N LYS A 288 -28.46 -27.42 30.52
CA LYS A 288 -29.18 -26.86 31.67
C LYS A 288 -29.21 -25.32 31.65
N MET A 289 -28.19 -24.65 31.10
CA MET A 289 -28.24 -23.20 30.85
C MET A 289 -29.20 -22.86 29.71
N CYS A 290 -29.19 -23.60 28.60
CA CYS A 290 -30.13 -23.39 27.49
C CYS A 290 -31.60 -23.51 27.94
N SER A 291 -31.92 -24.45 28.83
CA SER A 291 -33.28 -24.58 29.37
C SER A 291 -33.75 -23.38 30.21
N VAL A 292 -32.84 -22.65 30.85
CA VAL A 292 -33.19 -21.46 31.66
C VAL A 292 -33.53 -20.28 30.75
N TYR A 293 -32.76 -20.06 29.68
CA TYR A 293 -33.03 -18.98 28.72
C TYR A 293 -34.40 -19.11 28.04
N ASN A 294 -34.77 -20.31 27.59
CA ASN A 294 -36.07 -20.54 26.93
C ASN A 294 -37.26 -20.27 27.88
N VAL A 295 -37.16 -20.66 29.16
CA VAL A 295 -38.23 -20.41 30.15
C VAL A 295 -38.38 -18.91 30.46
N THR A 296 -37.30 -18.13 30.40
CA THR A 296 -37.36 -16.67 30.56
C THR A 296 -37.96 -15.98 29.33
N ALA A 297 -37.63 -16.44 28.12
CA ALA A 297 -38.16 -15.87 26.87
C ALA A 297 -39.69 -16.07 26.72
N VAL A 298 -40.21 -17.27 27.05
CA VAL A 298 -41.65 -17.56 26.98
C VAL A 298 -42.45 -16.66 27.93
N LYS A 299 -42.01 -16.50 29.18
CA LYS A 299 -42.68 -15.61 30.14
C LYS A 299 -42.69 -14.14 29.74
N LEU A 300 -41.69 -13.68 28.99
CA LEU A 300 -41.63 -12.31 28.50
C LEU A 300 -42.71 -12.07 27.42
N LEU A 301 -43.01 -13.09 26.60
CA LEU A 301 -44.08 -13.04 25.60
C LEU A 301 -45.47 -13.11 26.25
N GLU A 302 -45.68 -14.03 27.20
CA GLU A 302 -46.94 -14.15 27.96
C GLU A 302 -47.33 -12.84 28.67
N THR A 303 -46.35 -12.04 29.10
CA THR A 303 -46.57 -10.75 29.79
C THR A 303 -46.98 -9.61 28.83
N LEU A 304 -46.83 -9.78 27.51
CA LEU A 304 -47.11 -8.73 26.52
C LEU A 304 -48.52 -8.80 25.90
N GLU A 305 -49.25 -9.91 26.02
CA GLU A 305 -50.57 -10.07 25.39
C GLU A 305 -51.75 -9.56 26.23
N GLU A 306 -51.60 -9.36 27.55
CA GLU A 306 -52.70 -8.92 28.45
C GLU A 306 -52.86 -7.38 28.55
N GLY A 307 -52.00 -6.59 27.89
CA GLY A 307 -51.87 -5.13 28.08
C GLY A 307 -52.88 -4.21 27.35
N GLY A 308 -54.18 -4.51 27.39
CA GLY A 308 -55.20 -3.75 26.64
C GLY A 308 -55.72 -2.46 27.30
N LEU A 309 -55.67 -1.31 26.61
CA LEU A 309 -56.42 -0.09 27.00
C LEU A 309 -56.75 0.86 25.82
N ASN A 310 -57.86 1.60 25.94
CA ASN A 310 -58.48 2.37 24.85
C ASN A 310 -57.97 3.82 24.74
N SER A 311 -57.93 4.35 23.51
CA SER A 311 -58.28 5.76 23.23
C SER A 311 -58.74 5.93 21.76
N SER A 312 -59.35 7.06 21.41
CA SER A 312 -60.16 7.23 20.19
C SER A 312 -59.88 8.53 19.40
N LEU A 313 -60.38 8.58 18.15
CA LEU A 313 -60.47 9.71 17.17
C LEU A 313 -59.68 9.44 15.85
N PRO A 314 -59.87 10.20 14.74
CA PRO A 314 -60.76 9.77 13.65
C PRO A 314 -60.03 9.52 12.31
N PRO A 315 -60.70 8.91 11.29
CA PRO A 315 -60.02 8.43 10.09
C PRO A 315 -59.64 9.53 9.08
N ILE A 316 -58.49 9.36 8.44
CA ILE A 316 -58.06 10.07 7.22
C ILE A 316 -57.85 9.05 6.10
N HIS A 317 -58.32 9.37 4.88
CA HIS A 317 -58.33 8.43 3.76
C HIS A 317 -56.93 8.07 3.24
N LEU A 318 -56.58 6.77 3.25
CA LEU A 318 -55.45 6.22 2.51
C LEU A 318 -55.82 5.97 1.04
N GLY A 319 -55.21 6.73 0.13
CA GLY A 319 -55.27 6.47 -1.32
C GLY A 319 -54.15 5.54 -1.79
N ARG A 320 -54.50 4.36 -2.30
CA ARG A 320 -53.66 3.58 -3.24
C ARG A 320 -53.59 4.34 -4.59
N PRO A 321 -52.47 4.31 -5.37
CA PRO A 321 -52.17 3.11 -6.16
C PRO A 321 -50.70 2.76 -6.50
N CYS A 322 -50.46 1.46 -6.64
CA CYS A 322 -49.75 0.74 -7.71
C CYS A 322 -48.65 1.44 -8.56
N SER A 323 -47.40 1.04 -8.28
CA SER A 323 -46.47 0.32 -9.19
C SER A 323 -46.19 0.74 -10.65
N ALA A 324 -44.89 0.74 -10.97
CA ALA A 324 -44.24 0.39 -12.25
C ALA A 324 -44.32 1.38 -13.44
N PHE A 325 -43.15 1.61 -14.07
CA PHE A 325 -43.03 2.30 -15.37
C PHE A 325 -41.72 1.91 -16.09
N THR A 326 -41.80 1.59 -17.38
CA THR A 326 -40.69 1.69 -18.35
C THR A 326 -41.25 1.87 -19.77
N LEU A 327 -40.81 2.92 -20.45
CA LEU A 327 -41.01 3.32 -21.86
C LEU A 327 -42.26 2.84 -22.64
N ALA A 328 -43.11 3.81 -23.01
CA ALA A 328 -43.66 3.92 -24.37
C ALA A 328 -43.91 5.40 -24.72
N ASN A 329 -43.82 5.78 -26.00
CA ASN A 329 -43.79 7.18 -26.42
C ASN A 329 -44.75 7.43 -27.61
N LYS A 330 -45.76 8.31 -27.49
CA LYS A 330 -46.43 8.94 -28.66
C LYS A 330 -47.33 10.14 -28.37
N TYR A 331 -47.21 11.11 -29.28
CA TYR A 331 -48.03 12.31 -29.55
C TYR A 331 -49.55 12.24 -29.34
N VAL A 332 -50.12 13.34 -28.81
CA VAL A 332 -51.29 14.06 -29.38
C VAL A 332 -51.06 15.58 -29.24
N LYS A 333 -51.59 16.40 -30.16
CA LYS A 333 -51.61 17.89 -30.08
C LYS A 333 -53.00 18.39 -29.64
N GLY A 334 -53.10 19.57 -29.02
CA GLY A 334 -54.17 20.52 -29.38
C GLY A 334 -54.88 21.35 -28.30
N ASN A 335 -54.36 22.57 -28.08
CA ASN A 335 -55.10 23.85 -27.99
C ASN A 335 -56.12 24.17 -26.87
N LEU A 336 -56.31 25.50 -26.72
CA LEU A 336 -57.37 26.25 -26.01
C LEU A 336 -57.37 26.28 -24.46
N LEU A 337 -57.72 27.38 -23.78
CA LEU A 337 -57.51 28.83 -24.05
C LEU A 337 -57.92 29.66 -22.81
N LYS A 338 -57.32 30.86 -22.64
CA LYS A 338 -57.61 31.91 -21.63
C LYS A 338 -57.16 31.60 -20.19
N GLY A 339 -56.59 32.56 -19.43
CA GLY A 339 -56.07 33.87 -19.83
C GLY A 339 -55.92 34.89 -18.69
N SER A 340 -55.44 36.09 -19.06
CA SER A 340 -55.53 37.40 -18.35
C SER A 340 -54.33 37.93 -17.54
N GLN A 341 -53.59 38.86 -18.18
CA GLN A 341 -53.13 40.17 -17.63
C GLN A 341 -52.03 40.17 -16.52
N LYS A 342 -51.10 41.13 -16.43
CA LYS A 342 -50.85 42.37 -17.23
C LYS A 342 -49.42 42.94 -17.06
N ARG A 343 -49.06 43.87 -17.96
CA ARG A 343 -48.06 44.97 -17.83
C ARG A 343 -46.55 44.69 -17.86
N SER A 344 -46.06 44.46 -19.08
CA SER A 344 -45.11 45.33 -19.81
C SER A 344 -44.24 46.38 -19.06
N PHE A 345 -42.95 46.42 -19.43
CA PHE A 345 -42.29 47.64 -19.94
C PHE A 345 -41.30 47.28 -21.07
N SER A 346 -41.05 48.22 -21.97
CA SER A 346 -40.09 48.16 -23.10
C SER A 346 -39.27 49.47 -23.13
N VAL A 347 -38.16 49.60 -23.86
CA VAL A 347 -38.08 50.05 -25.27
C VAL A 347 -36.60 50.07 -25.73
N GLU A 348 -36.37 50.03 -27.06
CA GLU A 348 -35.18 50.33 -27.92
C GLU A 348 -33.84 50.82 -27.31
N SER A 349 -32.62 50.53 -27.81
CA SER A 349 -32.02 50.18 -29.13
C SER A 349 -31.74 51.32 -30.13
N GLY A 350 -30.45 51.58 -30.45
CA GLY A 350 -30.04 52.48 -31.54
C GLY A 350 -28.53 52.80 -31.53
N GLU A 351 -27.90 52.90 -32.71
CA GLU A 351 -26.47 53.20 -32.93
C GLU A 351 -26.29 54.60 -33.59
N GLY A 352 -25.08 55.22 -33.56
CA GLY A 352 -24.83 56.36 -34.47
C GLY A 352 -23.63 57.32 -34.25
N VAL A 353 -22.44 56.93 -34.72
CA VAL A 353 -21.45 57.79 -35.46
C VAL A 353 -20.76 58.99 -34.74
N SER A 354 -19.59 59.38 -35.26
CA SER A 354 -18.50 60.22 -34.72
C SER A 354 -18.59 61.75 -34.97
N THR A 355 -17.77 62.55 -34.24
CA THR A 355 -16.73 63.45 -34.84
C THR A 355 -15.75 64.11 -33.85
N ASN A 356 -14.45 64.04 -34.17
CA ASN A 356 -13.35 65.04 -34.13
C ASN A 356 -13.15 66.14 -33.04
N ASN A 357 -11.88 66.22 -32.59
CA ASN A 357 -10.98 67.40 -32.45
C ASN A 357 -10.76 68.19 -31.13
N ASN A 358 -9.47 68.21 -30.75
CA ASN A 358 -8.60 69.31 -30.24
C ASN A 358 -8.70 69.89 -28.80
N ASP A 359 -7.51 70.01 -28.19
CA ASP A 359 -6.91 71.09 -27.37
C ASP A 359 -7.82 71.89 -26.39
N SER A 360 -7.48 72.05 -25.10
CA SER A 360 -6.23 72.69 -24.62
C SER A 360 -6.07 72.64 -23.08
N GLN A 361 -4.85 72.94 -22.58
CA GLN A 361 -4.51 73.26 -21.18
C GLN A 361 -4.93 74.72 -20.81
N PRO A 362 -5.05 75.17 -19.52
CA PRO A 362 -4.02 74.97 -18.46
C PRO A 362 -4.47 74.92 -16.96
N THR A 363 -3.46 74.70 -16.09
CA THR A 363 -3.25 75.07 -14.64
C THR A 363 -4.39 75.78 -13.84
N GLN A 364 -4.62 75.54 -12.54
CA GLN A 364 -3.69 75.56 -11.37
C GLN A 364 -4.23 74.83 -10.10
N ASN A 365 -3.29 74.46 -9.20
CA ASN A 365 -3.28 74.43 -7.71
C ASN A 365 -4.54 74.17 -6.85
N GLY A 366 -4.40 73.32 -5.82
CA GLY A 366 -5.21 73.37 -4.59
C GLY A 366 -5.22 72.10 -3.72
N GLU A 367 -4.48 72.12 -2.59
CA GLU A 367 -4.66 71.36 -1.32
C GLU A 367 -4.88 69.81 -1.32
N GLY A 368 -4.29 68.98 -0.45
CA GLY A 368 -3.23 69.20 0.55
C GLY A 368 -3.58 68.81 1.99
N ILE A 369 -3.66 67.50 2.31
CA ILE A 369 -3.66 66.98 3.71
C ILE A 369 -2.84 65.69 3.77
N ASP A 370 -1.87 65.64 4.71
CA ASP A 370 -1.08 64.46 5.06
C ASP A 370 -1.74 63.63 6.17
N ILE A 371 -1.47 62.31 6.19
CA ILE A 371 -1.46 61.49 7.41
C ILE A 371 -0.24 60.56 7.37
N GLU A 372 0.67 60.73 8.32
CA GLU A 372 1.79 59.82 8.54
C GLU A 372 1.33 58.45 9.08
N MET A 373 2.07 57.38 8.76
CA MET A 373 2.21 56.24 9.66
C MET A 373 3.68 55.84 9.78
N SER A 374 4.11 55.62 11.01
CA SER A 374 5.51 55.62 11.42
C SER A 374 6.14 54.23 11.45
N TYR A 375 7.43 54.17 11.11
CA TYR A 375 8.27 53.00 11.34
C TYR A 375 9.02 53.16 12.66
N THR A 376 8.60 52.45 13.70
CA THR A 376 9.27 52.45 15.01
C THR A 376 10.51 51.55 14.97
N THR A 377 11.70 52.16 14.98
CA THR A 377 12.96 51.43 15.23
C THR A 377 13.25 51.38 16.72
N CYS A 378 13.20 50.20 17.33
CA CYS A 378 13.79 49.97 18.66
C CYS A 378 15.25 49.56 18.47
N ALA A 379 16.17 50.41 18.92
CA ALA A 379 17.56 50.06 19.11
C ALA A 379 17.85 50.05 20.61
N ASP A 380 18.29 48.91 21.12
CA ASP A 380 19.04 48.83 22.38
C ASP A 380 20.46 48.40 22.03
N GLY A 381 21.45 49.05 22.64
CA GLY A 381 22.85 48.74 22.43
C GLY A 381 23.60 48.87 23.74
N GLU A 382 24.52 47.97 23.99
CA GLU A 382 25.45 48.08 25.12
C GLU A 382 26.87 47.75 24.69
N GLN A 383 27.84 48.26 25.45
CA GLN A 383 29.20 48.47 24.98
C GLN A 383 30.15 47.35 25.43
N SER A 384 30.99 46.86 24.52
CA SER A 384 32.36 46.47 24.87
C SER A 384 33.28 46.43 23.65
N ASN A 385 34.40 47.13 23.77
CA ASN A 385 35.55 47.12 22.87
C ASN A 385 36.77 46.90 23.80
N PRO A 386 37.82 46.18 23.40
CA PRO A 386 38.94 46.94 22.85
C PRO A 386 39.75 46.24 21.73
N GLN A 387 40.03 47.03 20.69
CA GLN A 387 41.36 47.23 20.08
C GLN A 387 42.17 46.00 19.62
N SER A 388 42.41 45.94 18.30
CA SER A 388 43.76 46.26 17.79
C SER A 388 43.69 46.75 16.33
N ASN A 389 44.63 47.61 15.95
CA ASN A 389 44.67 48.25 14.62
C ASN A 389 45.48 47.42 13.61
N VAL A 390 45.25 47.63 12.32
CA VAL A 390 46.26 48.20 11.39
C VAL A 390 45.56 48.76 10.13
N SER A 391 46.13 49.80 9.54
CA SER A 391 45.57 50.64 8.47
C SER A 391 45.88 50.15 7.04
N GLY A 392 45.05 50.52 6.06
CA GLY A 392 45.38 50.31 4.63
C GLY A 392 44.32 50.71 3.59
N SER A 393 43.97 52.00 3.49
CA SER A 393 43.28 52.58 2.31
C SER A 393 44.28 53.43 1.52
N PRO A 394 44.14 53.56 0.18
CA PRO A 394 43.46 54.75 -0.33
C PRO A 394 42.57 54.54 -1.59
N ASP A 395 41.31 54.93 -1.45
CA ASP A 395 40.58 55.94 -2.26
C ASP A 395 40.32 55.82 -3.79
N ILE A 396 39.06 56.17 -4.11
CA ILE A 396 38.58 56.93 -5.29
C ILE A 396 38.72 56.22 -6.66
N ASN A 397 37.62 55.89 -7.37
CA ASN A 397 36.63 56.87 -7.82
C ASN A 397 35.23 56.29 -8.13
N GLN A 398 34.24 57.17 -8.33
CA GLN A 398 32.86 56.84 -8.71
C GLN A 398 32.67 56.72 -10.23
N GLN A 399 31.76 55.84 -10.68
CA GLN A 399 30.76 56.19 -11.69
C GLN A 399 29.61 55.17 -11.75
N THR A 400 28.38 55.69 -11.86
CA THR A 400 27.14 54.92 -12.06
C THR A 400 26.83 54.78 -13.55
N PHE A 401 26.26 53.64 -13.96
CA PHE A 401 25.42 53.57 -15.17
C PHE A 401 24.33 52.50 -15.01
N THR A 402 23.23 52.70 -15.74
CA THR A 402 21.94 52.01 -15.52
C THR A 402 21.47 51.29 -16.80
N HIS A 403 20.49 50.40 -16.63
CA HIS A 403 19.55 49.84 -17.63
C HIS A 403 19.87 48.52 -18.37
N CYS A 404 18.90 47.61 -18.20
CA CYS A 404 18.22 46.81 -19.22
C CYS A 404 19.00 45.85 -20.14
N VAL A 405 18.76 44.55 -19.94
CA VAL A 405 18.78 43.53 -21.00
C VAL A 405 17.49 42.70 -20.92
N ALA A 406 16.79 42.56 -22.04
CA ALA A 406 15.63 41.67 -22.20
C ALA A 406 16.06 40.33 -22.87
N PRO A 407 15.31 39.23 -22.71
CA PRO A 407 15.83 37.89 -22.98
C PRO A 407 15.82 37.51 -24.46
N VAL A 408 16.94 36.94 -24.95
CA VAL A 408 17.05 36.30 -26.26
C VAL A 408 16.82 34.79 -26.13
N ARG A 409 15.97 34.23 -27.00
CA ARG A 409 15.79 32.79 -27.17
C ARG A 409 16.88 32.24 -28.10
N ASN A 410 17.52 31.13 -27.74
CA ASN A 410 18.24 30.32 -28.72
C ASN A 410 17.36 29.17 -29.21
N GLN A 411 17.08 29.16 -30.50
CA GLN A 411 16.62 27.98 -31.23
C GLN A 411 17.78 26.98 -31.39
N ARG A 412 17.44 25.73 -31.74
CA ARG A 412 18.39 24.74 -32.24
C ARG A 412 17.95 24.33 -33.63
N ASP A 413 18.83 24.51 -34.61
CA ASP A 413 18.69 23.94 -35.94
C ASP A 413 19.93 23.10 -36.27
N HIS A 414 19.76 22.10 -37.12
CA HIS A 414 20.81 21.18 -37.58
C HIS A 414 21.20 21.48 -39.03
N ILE A 415 22.50 21.43 -39.36
CA ILE A 415 23.09 21.11 -40.68
C ILE A 415 24.63 21.03 -40.46
N THR A 416 25.31 19.88 -40.57
CA THR A 416 25.79 19.07 -41.74
C THR A 416 27.27 19.36 -42.09
N PHE A 417 27.98 18.34 -42.61
CA PHE A 417 29.44 18.22 -42.75
C PHE A 417 30.13 19.14 -43.77
N MET A 418 31.43 19.40 -43.56
CA MET A 418 32.48 19.44 -44.60
C MET A 418 33.83 18.95 -44.04
N ASP A 419 34.62 18.24 -44.87
CA ASP A 419 36.01 17.84 -44.61
C ASP A 419 37.00 18.85 -45.22
N VAL A 420 38.15 19.09 -44.56
CA VAL A 420 39.44 19.55 -45.19
C VAL A 420 40.63 18.98 -44.37
N ASP A 421 41.76 18.80 -45.06
CA ASP A 421 42.94 17.98 -44.72
C ASP A 421 43.88 18.35 -43.53
N GLN A 422 44.73 17.36 -43.23
CA GLN A 422 46.12 17.36 -42.72
C GLN A 422 46.99 18.61 -43.12
N PRO A 423 48.13 18.94 -42.44
CA PRO A 423 49.15 17.95 -42.04
C PRO A 423 50.07 18.18 -40.80
N ILE A 424 50.62 17.05 -40.32
CA ILE A 424 52.04 16.80 -39.90
C ILE A 424 52.77 17.80 -38.98
N LEU A 425 53.25 17.30 -37.83
CA LEU A 425 54.65 17.50 -37.42
C LEU A 425 55.16 16.37 -36.49
N ASN A 426 56.32 15.80 -36.83
CA ASN A 426 57.05 14.83 -35.99
C ASN A 426 58.04 15.56 -35.06
N ILE A 427 58.18 15.10 -33.82
CA ILE A 427 59.47 15.06 -33.11
C ILE A 427 59.64 13.66 -32.50
N SER A 428 60.88 13.15 -32.51
CA SER A 428 61.25 11.77 -32.17
C SER A 428 62.23 11.71 -30.97
N SER A 429 63.05 10.66 -30.88
CA SER A 429 63.98 10.27 -29.78
C SER A 429 63.27 9.66 -28.56
N SER A 430 63.46 8.41 -28.11
CA SER A 430 64.58 7.42 -27.99
C SER A 430 65.16 7.38 -26.57
N GLY A 431 65.42 6.22 -25.95
CA GLY A 431 65.18 4.83 -26.36
C GLY A 431 66.12 3.84 -25.65
N SER A 432 66.08 2.54 -26.04
CA SER A 432 67.09 1.49 -25.75
C SER A 432 67.22 0.99 -24.29
N THR A 433 67.56 -0.28 -23.97
CA THR A 433 67.64 -1.55 -24.76
C THR A 433 67.75 -2.75 -23.80
N GLY A 434 67.34 -3.94 -24.26
CA GLY A 434 67.96 -5.22 -23.88
C GLY A 434 67.22 -6.06 -22.80
N ASP A 435 67.13 -7.39 -22.93
CA ASP A 435 67.41 -8.18 -24.13
C ASP A 435 66.62 -9.50 -24.25
N THR A 436 66.64 -10.02 -25.48
CA THR A 436 65.76 -11.06 -26.03
C THR A 436 66.14 -12.51 -25.70
N LEU A 437 65.16 -13.42 -25.85
CA LEU A 437 65.38 -14.71 -26.51
C LEU A 437 64.11 -15.19 -27.24
N THR A 438 64.26 -16.00 -28.28
CA THR A 438 63.25 -16.39 -29.29
C THR A 438 62.91 -17.90 -29.18
N ALA A 439 61.91 -18.52 -29.83
CA ALA A 439 60.84 -18.16 -30.78
C ALA A 439 59.64 -19.13 -30.53
N SER A 440 58.50 -19.26 -31.23
CA SER A 440 57.82 -18.70 -32.44
C SER A 440 56.30 -19.09 -32.31
N ASN A 441 55.34 -19.06 -33.26
CA ASN A 441 55.29 -18.80 -34.71
C ASN A 441 53.85 -18.45 -35.20
N LEU A 442 53.71 -18.15 -36.50
CA LEU A 442 52.51 -18.16 -37.39
C LEU A 442 51.08 -17.96 -36.79
N ALA A 443 50.50 -16.77 -37.03
CA ALA A 443 49.14 -16.58 -37.58
C ALA A 443 48.99 -15.13 -38.12
N THR A 444 48.12 -14.90 -39.12
CA THR A 444 48.03 -13.61 -39.87
C THR A 444 46.64 -12.96 -39.87
N HIS A 445 46.61 -11.61 -39.88
CA HIS A 445 45.56 -10.66 -40.33
C HIS A 445 44.10 -11.16 -40.49
N HIS A 446 43.09 -10.47 -39.94
CA HIS A 446 42.63 -9.16 -40.44
C HIS A 446 41.65 -8.41 -39.50
N HIS A 447 41.55 -7.07 -39.64
CA HIS A 447 40.42 -6.26 -39.15
C HIS A 447 39.18 -6.40 -40.06
N ILE A 448 37.96 -6.18 -39.53
CA ILE A 448 37.07 -5.03 -39.85
C ILE A 448 35.69 -5.12 -39.17
N ASN A 449 35.08 -3.95 -38.94
CA ASN A 449 33.76 -3.68 -38.35
C ASN A 449 32.58 -4.49 -38.92
N ARG A 450 31.51 -4.61 -38.12
CA ARG A 450 30.13 -4.69 -38.61
C ARG A 450 29.20 -3.74 -37.86
N THR A 451 28.83 -2.65 -38.51
CA THR A 451 27.53 -2.01 -38.31
C THR A 451 26.41 -2.89 -38.89
N GLY A 452 25.16 -2.72 -38.43
CA GLY A 452 24.04 -3.59 -38.81
C GLY A 452 23.34 -3.18 -40.11
N HIS A 453 22.29 -3.91 -40.49
CA HIS A 453 21.20 -3.37 -41.31
C HIS A 453 19.89 -4.14 -41.13
N LEU A 454 18.77 -3.43 -41.33
CA LEU A 454 17.42 -3.99 -41.47
C LEU A 454 17.26 -4.72 -42.81
N LYS A 455 16.20 -5.54 -42.93
CA LYS A 455 15.52 -5.77 -44.22
C LYS A 455 14.00 -5.76 -44.04
N ASN A 456 13.32 -5.09 -44.98
CA ASN A 456 11.90 -5.23 -45.25
C ASN A 456 11.65 -6.37 -46.27
N SER A 457 10.38 -6.72 -46.45
CA SER A 457 9.86 -7.62 -47.50
C SER A 457 9.52 -6.86 -48.81
N GLU A 458 9.06 -7.62 -49.81
CA GLU A 458 8.53 -7.19 -51.12
C GLU A 458 9.57 -6.71 -52.17
N SER A 459 9.44 -6.99 -53.48
CA SER A 459 8.60 -7.99 -54.19
C SER A 459 9.08 -8.21 -55.66
N LEU A 460 8.45 -9.19 -56.35
CA LEU A 460 8.28 -9.36 -57.82
C LEU A 460 9.42 -9.90 -58.74
N GLU A 461 8.93 -10.76 -59.66
CA GLU A 461 9.25 -10.97 -61.10
C GLU A 461 10.59 -11.58 -61.62
N ASP A 462 10.55 -12.91 -61.81
CA ASP A 462 10.45 -13.63 -63.10
C ASP A 462 11.67 -14.01 -64.00
N ASP A 463 11.42 -15.04 -64.83
CA ASP A 463 12.15 -15.61 -65.98
C ASP A 463 13.58 -16.20 -65.72
N SER A 464 13.95 -17.41 -66.16
CA SER A 464 13.38 -18.19 -67.26
C SER A 464 13.84 -19.67 -67.32
N LYS A 465 12.99 -20.54 -67.91
CA LYS A 465 13.28 -21.76 -68.71
C LYS A 465 14.01 -22.96 -68.05
N SER A 466 13.85 -24.23 -68.51
CA SER A 466 12.76 -24.91 -69.24
C SER A 466 13.05 -26.43 -69.36
N HIS A 467 12.05 -27.31 -69.28
CA HIS A 467 11.72 -28.37 -70.28
C HIS A 467 10.89 -29.57 -69.76
N ARG A 468 9.92 -29.98 -70.62
CA ARG A 468 9.34 -31.34 -70.78
C ARG A 468 8.54 -31.96 -69.61
N SER A 469 7.50 -32.78 -69.84
CA SER A 469 6.57 -32.90 -70.98
C SER A 469 5.39 -33.82 -70.60
N ASN A 470 4.20 -33.51 -71.13
CA ASN A 470 2.96 -34.30 -71.24
C ASN A 470 3.01 -35.80 -70.89
N TYR A 471 2.03 -36.32 -70.13
CA TYR A 471 0.89 -37.08 -70.69
C TYR A 471 -0.19 -37.44 -69.63
N SER A 472 -1.40 -37.70 -70.11
CA SER A 472 -2.64 -38.18 -69.42
C SER A 472 -3.56 -38.77 -70.54
N PRO A 473 -4.69 -39.48 -70.34
CA PRO A 473 -5.40 -39.90 -69.12
C PRO A 473 -5.81 -41.42 -69.14
N SER A 474 -6.97 -41.78 -68.55
CA SER A 474 -7.77 -43.03 -68.70
C SER A 474 -7.24 -44.31 -68.01
N GLU A 475 -7.98 -45.35 -67.56
CA GLU A 475 -9.41 -45.61 -67.16
C GLU A 475 -9.45 -47.06 -66.51
N ILE A 476 -10.52 -47.85 -66.19
CA ILE A 476 -11.97 -47.87 -66.47
C ILE A 476 -12.77 -48.75 -65.43
N LEU A 477 -14.03 -48.40 -65.07
CA LEU A 477 -15.16 -49.26 -64.55
C LEU A 477 -15.00 -50.11 -63.22
N ASP A 478 -16.04 -50.54 -62.45
CA ASP A 478 -17.51 -50.31 -62.44
C ASP A 478 -18.24 -50.71 -61.11
N LYS A 479 -19.54 -50.34 -61.01
CA LYS A 479 -20.71 -50.96 -60.31
C LYS A 479 -21.39 -50.23 -59.12
N HIS A 480 -22.49 -49.55 -59.49
CA HIS A 480 -23.65 -49.03 -58.71
C HIS A 480 -24.56 -50.13 -58.10
N PRO A 481 -25.68 -49.84 -57.37
CA PRO A 481 -26.43 -48.57 -57.11
C PRO A 481 -26.58 -48.25 -55.58
N ILE A 482 -27.49 -47.46 -54.98
CA ILE A 482 -28.78 -46.80 -55.34
C ILE A 482 -28.92 -45.43 -54.58
N HIS A 483 -29.94 -44.62 -54.91
CA HIS A 483 -30.38 -43.36 -54.26
C HIS A 483 -31.83 -43.48 -53.70
N PRO A 484 -32.64 -42.39 -53.56
CA PRO A 484 -32.72 -41.31 -52.54
C PRO A 484 -33.94 -41.57 -51.57
N PRO A 485 -34.70 -40.62 -50.94
CA PRO A 485 -34.62 -39.15 -50.81
C PRO A 485 -34.88 -38.56 -49.39
N ARG A 486 -35.23 -37.26 -49.31
CA ARG A 486 -35.76 -36.51 -48.13
C ARG A 486 -37.26 -36.76 -47.90
N VAL A 487 -37.76 -36.59 -46.67
CA VAL A 487 -39.13 -36.08 -46.34
C VAL A 487 -39.07 -35.18 -45.07
N THR A 488 -40.11 -34.38 -44.80
CA THR A 488 -40.21 -33.36 -43.73
C THR A 488 -41.43 -33.55 -42.81
N ARG A 489 -41.54 -32.70 -41.76
CA ARG A 489 -42.78 -32.13 -41.14
C ARG A 489 -43.54 -32.85 -39.99
N ASN A 490 -43.99 -31.98 -39.06
CA ASN A 490 -45.32 -31.86 -38.40
C ASN A 490 -45.74 -32.67 -37.14
N CYS A 491 -46.03 -31.88 -36.07
CA CYS A 491 -47.32 -31.69 -35.35
C CYS A 491 -48.13 -32.86 -34.70
N GLY A 492 -48.72 -32.55 -33.53
CA GLY A 492 -49.70 -33.36 -32.76
C GLY A 492 -49.27 -33.45 -31.28
N LEU A 493 -49.95 -32.95 -30.23
CA LEU A 493 -51.32 -32.46 -29.96
C LEU A 493 -52.38 -33.55 -29.65
N GLY A 494 -52.88 -33.56 -28.40
CA GLY A 494 -53.91 -34.45 -27.83
C GLY A 494 -53.61 -34.75 -26.34
N SER A 495 -54.38 -34.30 -25.34
CA SER A 495 -55.73 -34.75 -24.89
C SER A 495 -55.70 -36.08 -24.10
N SER A 496 -56.01 -36.21 -22.80
CA SER A 496 -57.10 -35.69 -21.93
C SER A 496 -58.18 -36.75 -21.63
N THR A 497 -58.10 -37.39 -20.46
CA THR A 497 -59.17 -38.08 -19.70
C THR A 497 -58.61 -38.34 -18.28
N GLN A 498 -59.19 -38.06 -17.11
CA GLN A 498 -60.56 -37.77 -16.59
C GLN A 498 -61.36 -38.99 -16.07
N VAL A 499 -61.84 -38.84 -14.82
CA VAL A 499 -62.92 -39.58 -14.10
C VAL A 499 -62.71 -41.05 -13.69
N THR A 500 -62.69 -41.33 -12.37
CA THR A 500 -63.77 -42.05 -11.64
C THR A 500 -63.60 -41.92 -10.12
N GLU A 501 -64.72 -41.90 -9.39
CA GLU A 501 -64.85 -41.99 -7.93
C GLU A 501 -65.21 -43.45 -7.53
N ASP A 502 -64.93 -43.90 -6.29
CA ASP A 502 -65.98 -44.38 -5.35
C ASP A 502 -65.46 -44.95 -3.99
N ASN A 503 -65.85 -44.26 -2.91
CA ASN A 503 -66.57 -44.73 -1.69
C ASN A 503 -66.20 -45.94 -0.78
N THR A 504 -66.38 -45.67 0.54
CA THR A 504 -66.72 -46.56 1.69
C THR A 504 -65.70 -47.62 2.19
N SER A 505 -65.36 -47.73 3.49
CA SER A 505 -66.25 -47.92 4.66
C SER A 505 -65.48 -47.84 6.02
N ASP A 506 -66.19 -47.91 7.15
CA ASP A 506 -65.71 -47.58 8.52
C ASP A 506 -64.80 -48.61 9.25
N SER A 507 -63.99 -48.12 10.21
CA SER A 507 -64.08 -48.54 11.62
C SER A 507 -63.18 -47.71 12.57
N HIS A 508 -63.64 -47.51 13.81
CA HIS A 508 -62.94 -46.74 14.86
C HIS A 508 -61.67 -47.41 15.40
N ARG A 509 -60.67 -46.59 15.76
CA ARG A 509 -59.90 -46.70 17.02
C ARG A 509 -59.08 -45.43 17.30
N ASP A 510 -59.21 -44.89 18.51
CA ASP A 510 -58.49 -43.69 18.96
C ASP A 510 -57.04 -44.03 19.38
N ILE A 511 -56.05 -43.44 18.69
CA ILE A 511 -54.64 -43.37 19.12
C ILE A 511 -54.05 -42.01 18.65
N ASP A 512 -53.43 -41.27 19.58
CA ASP A 512 -52.71 -39.99 19.46
C ASP A 512 -52.58 -39.35 18.07
N LEU A 513 -53.49 -38.42 17.78
CA LEU A 513 -53.41 -37.57 16.59
C LEU A 513 -52.28 -36.52 16.67
N GLU A 514 -51.97 -36.04 17.88
CA GLU A 514 -51.05 -34.92 18.12
C GLU A 514 -49.59 -35.28 17.80
N THR A 515 -49.12 -36.43 18.30
CA THR A 515 -47.79 -36.98 17.98
C THR A 515 -47.63 -37.31 16.50
N ALA A 516 -48.69 -37.79 15.84
CA ALA A 516 -48.69 -38.10 14.41
C ALA A 516 -48.66 -36.83 13.54
N ILE A 517 -49.33 -35.75 13.95
CA ILE A 517 -49.30 -34.45 13.27
C ILE A 517 -47.92 -33.80 13.42
N ILE A 518 -47.33 -33.78 14.63
CA ILE A 518 -45.98 -33.23 14.86
C ILE A 518 -44.96 -34.01 14.03
N GLY A 519 -44.91 -35.34 14.13
CA GLY A 519 -43.96 -36.16 13.37
C GLY A 519 -44.15 -36.07 11.85
N SER A 520 -45.36 -35.79 11.36
CA SER A 520 -45.61 -35.55 9.94
C SER A 520 -45.20 -34.14 9.49
N LEU A 521 -45.46 -33.12 10.31
CA LEU A 521 -45.03 -31.75 10.06
C LEU A 521 -43.51 -31.62 10.10
N GLU A 522 -42.84 -32.19 11.10
CA GLU A 522 -41.37 -32.24 11.15
C GLU A 522 -40.82 -32.92 9.90
N LYS A 523 -41.38 -34.06 9.47
CA LYS A 523 -40.91 -34.77 8.27
C LYS A 523 -41.17 -34.00 6.98
N LEU A 524 -42.30 -33.28 6.88
CA LEU A 524 -42.61 -32.42 5.72
C LEU A 524 -41.76 -31.14 5.71
N ILE A 525 -41.50 -30.54 6.87
CA ILE A 525 -40.61 -29.39 7.04
C ILE A 525 -39.17 -29.81 6.75
N THR A 526 -38.68 -30.93 7.29
CA THR A 526 -37.36 -31.47 6.95
C THR A 526 -37.27 -31.79 5.46
N GLN A 527 -38.24 -32.48 4.85
CA GLN A 527 -38.20 -32.69 3.39
C GLN A 527 -38.25 -31.40 2.60
N LYS A 528 -39.01 -30.37 3.02
CA LYS A 528 -39.10 -29.08 2.32
C LYS A 528 -37.86 -28.20 2.52
N VAL A 529 -37.23 -28.26 3.70
CA VAL A 529 -35.93 -27.62 3.99
C VAL A 529 -34.82 -28.34 3.25
N THR A 530 -34.77 -29.67 3.25
CA THR A 530 -33.78 -30.45 2.49
C THR A 530 -34.00 -30.31 0.98
N MET A 531 -35.24 -30.24 0.48
CA MET A 531 -35.52 -29.95 -0.94
C MET A 531 -35.16 -28.51 -1.31
N ASN A 532 -35.44 -27.52 -0.47
CA ASN A 532 -35.02 -26.14 -0.72
C ASN A 532 -33.49 -25.99 -0.63
N ALA A 533 -32.83 -26.72 0.28
CA ALA A 533 -31.38 -26.77 0.38
C ALA A 533 -30.74 -27.50 -0.81
N LEU A 534 -31.31 -28.61 -1.30
CA LEU A 534 -30.84 -29.28 -2.52
C LEU A 534 -31.13 -28.47 -3.77
N THR A 535 -32.31 -27.86 -3.89
CA THR A 535 -32.67 -27.04 -5.07
C THR A 535 -31.83 -25.76 -5.08
N GLY A 536 -31.61 -25.14 -3.93
CA GLY A 536 -30.66 -24.05 -3.75
C GLY A 536 -29.24 -24.48 -4.12
N ALA A 537 -28.71 -25.55 -3.52
CA ALA A 537 -27.36 -26.05 -3.81
C ALA A 537 -27.18 -26.39 -5.29
N LEU A 538 -28.06 -27.20 -5.88
CA LEU A 538 -27.97 -27.64 -7.28
C LEU A 538 -28.21 -26.50 -8.29
N SER A 539 -28.96 -25.46 -7.91
CA SER A 539 -29.13 -24.24 -8.71
C SER A 539 -28.00 -23.22 -8.53
N LEU A 540 -27.20 -23.31 -7.45
CA LEU A 540 -26.08 -22.41 -7.17
C LEU A 540 -24.71 -23.00 -7.55
N THR A 541 -24.58 -24.32 -7.71
CA THR A 541 -23.31 -24.99 -8.08
C THR A 541 -22.89 -24.81 -9.55
N SER A 542 -23.68 -24.12 -10.39
CA SER A 542 -23.46 -24.02 -11.84
C SER A 542 -22.95 -22.64 -12.33
N LEU A 543 -22.63 -21.72 -11.41
CA LEU A 543 -22.11 -20.37 -11.72
C LEU A 543 -20.62 -20.25 -11.32
N PRO A 544 -19.66 -20.26 -12.28
CA PRO A 544 -18.21 -20.34 -11.98
C PRO A 544 -17.56 -19.11 -11.32
N ASN A 545 -18.34 -18.11 -10.90
CA ASN A 545 -17.83 -16.81 -10.45
C ASN A 545 -18.37 -16.45 -9.05
N ARG A 546 -17.85 -17.08 -7.98
CA ARG A 546 -18.01 -16.53 -6.62
C ARG A 546 -17.05 -15.34 -6.44
N ILE A 547 -17.50 -14.17 -6.91
CA ILE A 547 -16.76 -12.91 -6.86
C ILE A 547 -16.55 -12.49 -5.41
N ALA A 548 -15.38 -11.92 -5.10
CA ALA A 548 -15.01 -11.41 -3.77
C ALA A 548 -16.04 -10.45 -3.12
N ALA A 549 -16.94 -9.87 -3.92
CA ALA A 549 -18.06 -9.06 -3.49
C ALA A 549 -18.98 -9.79 -2.49
N SER A 550 -19.10 -11.12 -2.58
CA SER A 550 -19.93 -11.93 -1.67
C SER A 550 -19.53 -11.78 -0.20
N ASP A 551 -18.26 -11.51 0.11
CA ASP A 551 -17.79 -11.27 1.49
C ASP A 551 -18.02 -9.84 1.98
N PHE A 552 -18.24 -8.88 1.07
CA PHE A 552 -18.72 -7.57 1.44
C PHE A 552 -20.23 -7.61 1.67
N VAL A 553 -20.98 -8.19 0.74
CA VAL A 553 -22.43 -8.32 0.79
C VAL A 553 -22.85 -9.22 1.97
N GLY A 554 -22.08 -10.27 2.27
CA GLY A 554 -22.22 -11.10 3.48
C GLY A 554 -21.90 -10.40 4.82
N LYS A 555 -21.52 -9.12 4.84
CA LYS A 555 -21.48 -8.27 6.06
C LYS A 555 -22.76 -7.45 6.25
N LEU A 556 -23.67 -7.46 5.27
CA LEU A 556 -24.98 -6.80 5.33
C LEU A 556 -26.04 -7.80 5.80
N THR A 557 -25.74 -8.56 6.87
CA THR A 557 -26.68 -9.51 7.46
C THR A 557 -27.78 -8.78 8.22
N VAL A 558 -28.96 -9.39 8.30
CA VAL A 558 -30.10 -8.90 9.11
C VAL A 558 -29.64 -8.57 10.53
N GLU A 559 -28.92 -9.50 11.19
CA GLU A 559 -28.36 -9.32 12.53
C GLU A 559 -27.45 -8.08 12.66
N ALA A 560 -26.50 -7.89 11.74
CA ALA A 560 -25.59 -6.74 11.78
C ALA A 560 -26.32 -5.41 11.55
N LEU A 561 -27.37 -5.42 10.72
CA LEU A 561 -28.21 -4.27 10.47
C LEU A 561 -29.14 -3.96 11.65
N THR A 562 -29.69 -4.97 12.33
CA THR A 562 -30.44 -4.78 13.58
C THR A 562 -29.56 -4.15 14.66
N ILE A 563 -28.28 -4.55 14.79
CA ILE A 563 -27.36 -3.93 15.75
C ILE A 563 -27.11 -2.44 15.44
N GLU A 564 -26.87 -2.07 14.18
CA GLU A 564 -26.73 -0.65 13.79
C GLU A 564 -28.06 0.10 13.94
N ARG A 565 -29.21 -0.56 13.75
CA ARG A 565 -30.56 -0.01 13.97
C ARG A 565 -30.82 0.33 15.44
N GLU A 566 -30.66 -0.61 16.36
CA GLU A 566 -30.96 -0.37 17.78
C GLU A 566 -30.05 0.72 18.36
N MET A 567 -28.79 0.81 17.93
CA MET A 567 -27.89 1.91 18.29
C MET A 567 -28.42 3.30 17.85
N ILE A 568 -29.13 3.37 16.72
CA ILE A 568 -29.78 4.62 16.26
C ILE A 568 -31.06 4.87 17.06
N VAL A 569 -31.82 3.83 17.44
CA VAL A 569 -32.98 3.92 18.34
C VAL A 569 -32.55 4.47 19.71
N ASP A 570 -31.50 3.93 20.32
CA ASP A 570 -30.92 4.43 21.59
C ASP A 570 -30.52 5.91 21.49
N ALA A 571 -29.84 6.29 20.41
CA ALA A 571 -29.44 7.67 20.16
C ALA A 571 -30.64 8.62 19.95
N LEU A 572 -31.72 8.13 19.34
CA LEU A 572 -32.95 8.88 19.14
C LEU A 572 -33.72 9.07 20.45
N HIS A 573 -33.88 8.00 21.25
CA HIS A 573 -34.47 8.08 22.59
C HIS A 573 -33.72 9.08 23.47
N LEU A 574 -32.38 9.04 23.49
CA LEU A 574 -31.59 9.98 24.28
C LEU A 574 -31.89 11.45 23.93
N VAL A 575 -31.97 11.76 22.63
CA VAL A 575 -32.25 13.12 22.12
C VAL A 575 -33.70 13.55 22.36
N GLN A 576 -34.64 12.61 22.46
CA GLN A 576 -36.04 12.90 22.77
C GLN A 576 -36.29 13.09 24.28
N GLU A 577 -35.59 12.33 25.13
CA GLU A 577 -35.78 12.32 26.58
C GLU A 577 -34.97 13.39 27.32
N ASN A 578 -33.82 13.83 26.76
CA ASN A 578 -32.89 14.73 27.46
C ASN A 578 -32.69 16.06 26.72
N THR A 579 -32.67 17.16 27.49
CA THR A 579 -32.07 18.42 27.02
C THR A 579 -30.65 18.16 26.50
N PRO A 580 -30.27 18.69 25.32
CA PRO A 580 -28.98 18.38 24.72
C PRO A 580 -27.82 18.83 25.62
N LEU A 581 -27.07 17.86 26.14
CA LEU A 581 -25.84 18.08 26.90
C LEU A 581 -24.86 18.91 26.06
N SER A 582 -24.47 20.07 26.58
CA SER A 582 -23.49 20.91 25.89
C SER A 582 -22.12 20.23 25.87
N PRO A 583 -21.22 20.61 24.94
CA PRO A 583 -19.83 20.16 24.97
C PRO A 583 -19.10 20.48 26.29
N GLY A 584 -19.60 21.45 27.07
CA GLY A 584 -19.08 21.74 28.41
C GLY A 584 -19.48 20.69 29.46
N ASP A 585 -20.71 20.19 29.39
CA ASP A 585 -21.23 19.19 30.33
C ASP A 585 -20.50 17.85 30.16
N GLN A 586 -20.28 17.44 28.91
CA GLN A 586 -19.50 16.25 28.53
C GLN A 586 -18.07 16.28 29.11
N ILE A 587 -17.42 17.46 29.09
CA ILE A 587 -16.08 17.66 29.66
C ILE A 587 -16.11 17.56 31.20
N ASN A 588 -17.22 17.92 31.85
CA ASN A 588 -17.39 17.78 33.29
C ASN A 588 -17.67 16.32 33.69
N ASP A 589 -18.50 15.61 32.94
CA ASP A 589 -18.77 14.18 33.14
C ASP A 589 -17.49 13.33 33.01
N ILE A 590 -16.65 13.60 32.00
CA ILE A 590 -15.36 12.92 31.83
C ILE A 590 -14.44 13.17 33.04
N LYS A 591 -14.32 14.43 33.51
CA LYS A 591 -13.50 14.77 34.68
C LYS A 591 -14.02 14.14 35.97
N GLU A 592 -15.33 14.08 36.16
CA GLU A 592 -15.95 13.43 37.32
C GLU A 592 -15.71 11.91 37.28
N LEU A 593 -15.77 11.30 36.09
CA LEU A 593 -15.47 9.88 35.89
C LEU A 593 -13.99 9.54 36.12
N GLU A 594 -13.06 10.40 35.66
CA GLU A 594 -11.64 10.32 36.03
C GLU A 594 -11.44 10.44 37.55
N ARG A 595 -12.07 11.44 38.19
CA ARG A 595 -11.99 11.66 39.65
C ARG A 595 -12.49 10.47 40.45
N ILE A 596 -13.62 9.88 40.07
CA ILE A 596 -14.17 8.68 40.72
C ILE A 596 -13.28 7.46 40.48
N THR A 597 -12.72 7.30 39.27
CA THR A 597 -11.78 6.22 38.96
C THR A 597 -10.53 6.27 39.84
N GLN A 598 -9.96 7.47 40.08
CA GLN A 598 -8.82 7.64 40.98
C GLN A 598 -9.15 7.30 42.45
N ILE A 599 -10.38 7.58 42.90
CA ILE A 599 -10.84 7.18 44.25
C ILE A 599 -10.94 5.65 44.37
N ILE A 600 -11.47 4.97 43.35
CA ILE A 600 -11.57 3.50 43.32
C ILE A 600 -10.18 2.86 43.33
N LEU A 601 -9.25 3.37 42.52
CA LEU A 601 -7.88 2.85 42.46
C LEU A 601 -7.08 3.12 43.75
N GLY A 602 -7.26 4.30 44.36
CA GLY A 602 -6.54 4.70 45.57
C GLY A 602 -7.08 4.10 46.88
N SER A 603 -8.36 3.70 46.94
CA SER A 603 -8.98 3.14 48.15
C SER A 603 -10.24 2.31 47.83
N PRO A 604 -10.11 1.11 47.23
CA PRO A 604 -11.24 0.34 46.71
C PRO A 604 -12.26 -0.11 47.78
N LEU A 605 -11.84 -0.24 49.04
CA LEU A 605 -12.67 -0.71 50.16
C LEU A 605 -13.24 0.41 51.05
N ASN A 606 -13.07 1.68 50.67
CA ASN A 606 -13.57 2.83 51.45
C ASN A 606 -15.07 3.05 51.23
N GLU A 607 -15.80 3.40 52.29
CA GLU A 607 -17.23 3.76 52.23
C GLU A 607 -17.50 4.87 51.19
N VAL A 608 -16.63 5.88 51.12
CA VAL A 608 -16.66 6.96 50.11
C VAL A 608 -16.59 6.40 48.69
N THR A 609 -15.79 5.35 48.47
CA THR A 609 -15.69 4.67 47.17
C THR A 609 -17.00 3.99 46.83
N SER A 610 -17.59 3.24 47.77
CA SER A 610 -18.88 2.58 47.56
C SER A 610 -20.01 3.58 47.22
N ALA A 611 -20.01 4.76 47.84
CA ALA A 611 -20.97 5.84 47.58
C ALA A 611 -20.79 6.52 46.20
N ASN A 612 -19.63 6.37 45.55
CA ASN A 612 -19.39 6.91 44.20
C ASN A 612 -19.58 5.86 43.08
N VAL A 613 -19.64 4.55 43.38
CA VAL A 613 -19.88 3.51 42.36
C VAL A 613 -21.22 3.68 41.61
N PRO A 614 -22.36 4.04 42.25
CA PRO A 614 -23.60 4.34 41.52
C PRO A 614 -23.47 5.54 40.57
N LYS A 615 -22.68 6.55 40.94
CA LYS A 615 -22.39 7.71 40.07
C LYS A 615 -21.53 7.30 38.89
N LEU A 616 -20.52 6.44 39.10
CA LEU A 616 -19.72 5.90 38.01
C LEU A 616 -20.58 5.16 36.99
N TRP A 617 -21.51 4.30 37.43
CA TRP A 617 -22.45 3.63 36.52
C TRP A 617 -23.36 4.61 35.77
N PHE A 618 -23.87 5.65 36.44
CA PHE A 618 -24.64 6.70 35.78
C PHE A 618 -23.81 7.44 34.70
N SER A 619 -22.62 7.93 35.04
CA SER A 619 -21.75 8.64 34.09
C SER A 619 -21.22 7.73 32.97
N LEU A 620 -20.99 6.43 33.23
CA LEU A 620 -20.68 5.44 32.19
C LEU A 620 -21.84 5.29 31.20
N ASN A 621 -23.09 5.24 31.69
CA ASN A 621 -24.27 5.19 30.83
C ASN A 621 -24.41 6.49 30.02
N VAL A 622 -24.22 7.67 30.64
CA VAL A 622 -24.22 8.96 29.93
C VAL A 622 -23.17 9.00 28.82
N LEU A 623 -21.93 8.57 29.08
CA LEU A 623 -20.88 8.50 28.06
C LEU A 623 -21.16 7.44 26.98
N SER A 624 -21.77 6.31 27.32
CA SER A 624 -22.18 5.29 26.36
C SER A 624 -23.27 5.83 25.42
N ASN A 625 -24.29 6.49 25.97
CA ASN A 625 -25.39 7.06 25.21
C ASN A 625 -24.90 8.24 24.34
N HIS A 626 -23.99 9.08 24.87
CA HIS A 626 -23.34 10.13 24.09
C HIS A 626 -22.46 9.57 22.96
N ARG A 627 -21.79 8.43 23.18
CA ARG A 627 -21.06 7.71 22.11
C ARG A 627 -22.02 7.27 20.99
N SER A 628 -23.23 6.82 21.30
CA SER A 628 -24.25 6.52 20.27
C SER A 628 -24.65 7.78 19.48
N VAL A 629 -24.89 8.91 20.15
CA VAL A 629 -25.18 10.21 19.49
C VAL A 629 -24.03 10.67 18.58
N LEU A 630 -22.77 10.62 19.05
CA LEU A 630 -21.59 10.93 18.24
C LEU A 630 -21.44 9.97 17.06
N LYS A 631 -21.79 8.69 17.23
CA LYS A 631 -21.73 7.68 16.18
C LYS A 631 -22.79 7.93 15.11
N VAL A 632 -24.04 8.26 15.45
CA VAL A 632 -25.05 8.68 14.47
C VAL A 632 -24.63 9.95 13.72
N GLY A 633 -24.10 10.95 14.44
CA GLY A 633 -23.52 12.15 13.82
C GLY A 633 -22.36 11.84 12.85
N THR A 634 -21.51 10.87 13.21
CA THR A 634 -20.42 10.38 12.35
C THR A 634 -20.98 9.69 11.10
N CYS A 635 -21.95 8.78 11.24
CA CYS A 635 -22.61 8.11 10.13
C CYS A 635 -23.32 9.09 9.19
N LEU A 636 -23.89 10.18 9.71
CA LEU A 636 -24.49 11.24 8.90
C LEU A 636 -23.46 11.97 8.01
N GLU A 637 -22.26 12.27 8.53
CA GLU A 637 -21.19 12.85 7.71
C GLU A 637 -20.63 11.84 6.69
N GLN A 638 -20.49 10.57 7.05
CA GLN A 638 -20.13 9.50 6.09
C GLN A 638 -21.15 9.42 4.94
N TYR A 639 -22.44 9.39 5.26
CA TYR A 639 -23.55 9.41 4.29
C TYR A 639 -23.50 10.66 3.39
N ARG A 640 -23.28 11.85 3.97
CA ARG A 640 -23.14 13.12 3.23
C ARG A 640 -21.99 13.06 2.23
N ILE A 641 -20.83 12.53 2.64
CA ILE A 641 -19.65 12.38 1.77
C ILE A 641 -19.93 11.41 0.62
N MET A 642 -20.46 10.21 0.91
CA MET A 642 -20.74 9.19 -0.11
C MET A 642 -21.81 9.66 -1.11
N THR A 643 -22.91 10.22 -0.61
CA THR A 643 -24.03 10.70 -1.44
C THR A 643 -23.62 11.91 -2.28
N THR A 644 -22.88 12.88 -1.72
CA THR A 644 -22.42 14.05 -2.49
C THR A 644 -21.44 13.64 -3.59
N ASN A 645 -20.50 12.75 -3.29
CA ASN A 645 -19.56 12.25 -4.29
C ASN A 645 -20.29 11.49 -5.40
N TRP A 646 -21.23 10.60 -5.05
CA TRP A 646 -22.08 9.90 -6.02
C TRP A 646 -22.87 10.87 -6.91
N LEU A 647 -23.55 11.86 -6.34
CA LEU A 647 -24.33 12.84 -7.11
C LEU A 647 -23.46 13.65 -8.09
N LEU A 648 -22.26 14.08 -7.67
CA LEU A 648 -21.32 14.81 -8.54
C LEU A 648 -20.82 13.95 -9.70
N TRP A 649 -20.40 12.71 -9.44
CA TRP A 649 -19.96 11.79 -10.50
C TRP A 649 -21.10 11.30 -11.39
N HIS A 650 -22.30 11.08 -10.85
CA HIS A 650 -23.50 10.75 -11.63
C HIS A 650 -23.91 11.92 -12.54
N TRP A 651 -23.88 13.16 -12.04
CA TRP A 651 -24.11 14.34 -12.87
C TRP A 651 -23.08 14.44 -14.00
N LEU A 652 -21.79 14.28 -13.70
CA LEU A 652 -20.73 14.34 -14.70
C LEU A 652 -20.87 13.24 -15.77
N LYS A 653 -21.14 11.98 -15.38
CA LYS A 653 -21.33 10.87 -16.33
C LYS A 653 -22.68 10.96 -17.07
N GLU A 654 -23.77 10.80 -16.35
CA GLU A 654 -25.10 10.54 -16.90
C GLU A 654 -25.84 11.78 -17.40
N LYS A 655 -25.34 12.99 -17.11
CA LYS A 655 -25.91 14.25 -17.64
C LYS A 655 -24.93 14.96 -18.59
N VAL A 656 -23.68 15.18 -18.17
CA VAL A 656 -22.72 15.97 -18.97
C VAL A 656 -22.07 15.13 -20.07
N LEU A 657 -21.36 14.05 -19.73
CA LEU A 657 -20.65 13.23 -20.72
C LEU A 657 -21.62 12.45 -21.63
N LYS A 658 -22.81 12.09 -21.14
CA LYS A 658 -23.86 11.46 -21.95
C LYS A 658 -24.49 12.40 -22.98
N CYS A 659 -24.76 13.67 -22.61
CA CYS A 659 -25.18 14.70 -23.57
C CYS A 659 -24.11 14.92 -24.65
N LEU A 660 -22.84 14.89 -24.25
CA LEU A 660 -21.69 14.99 -25.15
C LEU A 660 -21.62 13.79 -26.12
N GLU A 661 -21.85 12.56 -25.65
CA GLU A 661 -21.88 11.35 -26.49
C GLU A 661 -23.05 11.38 -27.49
N ASP A 662 -24.28 11.62 -27.02
CA ASP A 662 -25.49 11.76 -27.85
C ASP A 662 -25.33 12.83 -28.96
N PHE A 663 -24.63 13.92 -28.65
CA PHE A 663 -24.32 14.99 -29.59
C PHE A 663 -23.26 14.60 -30.62
N LEU A 664 -22.17 13.94 -30.19
CA LEU A 664 -21.02 13.62 -31.04
C LEU A 664 -21.25 12.42 -31.98
N ASP A 665 -22.03 11.42 -31.56
CA ASP A 665 -22.45 10.27 -32.39
C ASP A 665 -23.53 10.67 -33.44
N GLY A 666 -24.02 11.92 -33.41
CA GLY A 666 -24.64 12.56 -34.57
C GLY A 666 -26.16 12.43 -34.69
N ASP A 667 -26.90 12.34 -33.58
CA ASP A 667 -28.37 12.43 -33.59
C ASP A 667 -28.88 13.87 -33.83
N GLN A 668 -28.50 14.45 -34.97
CA GLN A 668 -28.90 15.80 -35.42
C GLN A 668 -30.43 15.96 -35.58
N ARG A 669 -31.20 14.88 -35.45
CA ARG A 669 -32.67 14.90 -35.53
C ARG A 669 -33.31 15.59 -34.31
N LYS A 670 -32.59 15.73 -33.19
CA LYS A 670 -33.11 16.28 -31.93
C LYS A 670 -33.01 17.80 -31.77
N GLY A 671 -32.24 18.54 -32.57
CA GLY A 671 -32.07 19.98 -32.31
C GLY A 671 -31.48 20.85 -33.42
N LYS A 672 -32.32 21.70 -34.02
CA LYS A 672 -31.91 23.05 -34.50
C LYS A 672 -31.99 24.07 -33.35
N GLY A 673 -31.55 23.68 -32.16
CA GLY A 673 -31.54 24.51 -30.96
C GLY A 673 -30.28 25.37 -30.88
N LYS A 674 -30.27 26.32 -29.95
CA LYS A 674 -29.02 26.94 -29.48
C LYS A 674 -28.18 25.85 -28.79
N THR A 675 -26.90 25.73 -29.14
CA THR A 675 -25.98 24.80 -28.47
C THR A 675 -25.83 25.14 -26.99
N ASP A 676 -25.66 24.12 -26.16
CA ASP A 676 -25.23 24.30 -24.77
C ASP A 676 -23.70 24.32 -24.66
N TRP A 677 -23.19 24.69 -23.48
CA TRP A 677 -21.75 24.82 -23.24
C TRP A 677 -20.99 23.49 -23.34
N VAL A 678 -21.67 22.35 -23.15
CA VAL A 678 -21.10 21.00 -23.26
C VAL A 678 -20.93 20.64 -24.75
N GLN A 679 -21.95 20.94 -25.56
CA GLN A 679 -21.94 20.77 -27.01
C GLN A 679 -20.91 21.70 -27.67
N ASP A 680 -20.79 22.95 -27.19
CA ASP A 680 -19.73 23.86 -27.62
C ASP A 680 -18.34 23.32 -27.24
N LEU A 681 -18.15 22.83 -26.01
CA LEU A 681 -16.88 22.23 -25.58
C LEU A 681 -16.50 21.02 -26.46
N GLY A 682 -17.46 20.13 -26.70
CA GLY A 682 -17.33 18.97 -27.58
C GLY A 682 -16.96 19.36 -29.00
N SER A 683 -17.66 20.34 -29.57
CA SER A 683 -17.41 20.85 -30.93
C SER A 683 -16.00 21.42 -31.07
N ASN A 684 -15.53 22.21 -30.09
CA ASN A 684 -14.19 22.78 -30.12
C ASN A 684 -13.08 21.72 -29.96
N ILE A 685 -13.30 20.67 -29.16
CA ILE A 685 -12.34 19.56 -29.00
C ILE A 685 -12.33 18.67 -30.26
N LYS A 686 -13.49 18.30 -30.80
CA LYS A 686 -13.61 17.50 -32.02
C LYS A 686 -13.00 18.22 -33.21
N ALA A 687 -13.31 19.51 -33.40
CA ALA A 687 -12.73 20.32 -34.48
C ALA A 687 -11.19 20.43 -34.39
N TYR A 688 -10.60 20.43 -33.19
CA TYR A 688 -9.13 20.37 -33.03
C TYR A 688 -8.54 19.03 -33.50
N PHE A 689 -9.24 17.90 -33.31
CA PHE A 689 -8.78 16.60 -33.79
C PHE A 689 -9.10 16.35 -35.28
N GLU A 690 -10.18 16.91 -35.81
CA GLU A 690 -10.51 16.84 -37.25
C GLU A 690 -9.59 17.72 -38.10
N ASN A 691 -9.27 18.93 -37.64
CA ASN A 691 -8.43 19.90 -38.36
C ASN A 691 -6.98 19.90 -37.84
N TYR A 692 -6.50 18.78 -37.28
CA TYR A 692 -5.28 18.69 -36.48
C TYR A 692 -4.07 19.33 -37.18
N PRO A 693 -3.60 20.53 -36.75
CA PRO A 693 -2.53 21.22 -37.44
C PRO A 693 -1.22 20.47 -37.22
N MET A 694 -0.49 20.15 -38.31
CA MET A 694 0.77 19.41 -38.24
C MET A 694 1.74 19.99 -37.20
N ASP A 695 1.78 21.32 -37.09
CA ASP A 695 2.72 22.07 -36.24
C ASP A 695 2.22 22.31 -34.81
N SER A 696 0.96 21.98 -34.48
CA SER A 696 0.35 22.33 -33.18
C SER A 696 -0.03 21.11 -32.35
N HIS A 697 0.94 20.56 -31.61
CA HIS A 697 0.73 19.40 -30.73
C HIS A 697 0.00 19.71 -29.40
N ARG A 698 -0.70 20.86 -29.33
CA ARG A 698 -1.26 21.40 -28.08
C ARG A 698 -2.63 22.05 -28.31
N LEU A 699 -3.61 21.65 -27.49
CA LEU A 699 -4.91 22.29 -27.36
C LEU A 699 -4.98 22.96 -25.98
N GLU A 700 -5.19 24.28 -25.95
CA GLU A 700 -5.53 25.03 -24.74
C GLU A 700 -7.03 25.29 -24.68
N LEU A 701 -7.63 25.10 -23.51
CA LEU A 701 -9.05 25.40 -23.24
C LEU A 701 -9.13 26.21 -21.95
N ASP A 702 -9.84 27.33 -21.98
CA ASP A 702 -10.08 28.18 -20.82
C ASP A 702 -11.52 27.98 -20.31
N SER A 703 -11.69 27.73 -19.01
CA SER A 703 -13.00 27.46 -18.41
C SER A 703 -13.96 28.63 -18.57
N ILE A 704 -13.49 29.88 -18.59
CA ILE A 704 -14.37 31.07 -18.64
C ILE A 704 -15.22 31.13 -19.92
N LYS A 705 -14.76 30.50 -21.02
CA LYS A 705 -15.49 30.43 -22.29
C LYS A 705 -16.77 29.57 -22.20
N TYR A 706 -16.79 28.56 -21.34
CA TYR A 706 -17.86 27.56 -21.25
C TYR A 706 -18.62 27.62 -19.91
N LEU A 707 -17.90 27.98 -18.84
CA LEU A 707 -18.37 28.08 -17.46
C LEU A 707 -18.00 29.47 -16.90
N PRO A 708 -18.64 30.56 -17.37
CA PRO A 708 -18.26 31.94 -16.99
C PRO A 708 -18.48 32.25 -15.49
N ALA A 709 -19.25 31.43 -14.78
CA ALA A 709 -19.41 31.51 -13.32
C ALA A 709 -18.26 30.85 -12.52
N LEU A 710 -17.36 30.12 -13.17
CA LEU A 710 -16.23 29.46 -12.52
C LEU A 710 -15.06 30.44 -12.36
N PHE A 711 -14.89 30.96 -11.14
CA PHE A 711 -13.83 31.89 -10.78
C PHE A 711 -12.92 31.32 -9.68
N PRO A 712 -11.58 31.43 -9.77
CA PRO A 712 -10.83 31.99 -10.90
C PRO A 712 -10.86 31.09 -12.16
N PRO A 713 -10.68 31.66 -13.36
CA PRO A 713 -10.61 30.87 -14.60
C PRO A 713 -9.50 29.81 -14.57
N VAL A 714 -9.84 28.59 -15.00
CA VAL A 714 -8.93 27.44 -15.01
C VAL A 714 -8.56 27.10 -16.46
N LYS A 715 -7.27 27.13 -16.78
CA LYS A 715 -6.77 26.68 -18.09
C LYS A 715 -6.43 25.19 -18.08
N PHE A 716 -7.03 24.46 -19.00
CA PHE A 716 -6.67 23.08 -19.33
C PHE A 716 -5.71 23.09 -20.53
N THR A 717 -4.82 22.11 -20.57
CA THR A 717 -3.88 21.89 -21.68
C THR A 717 -3.86 20.41 -22.00
N TYR A 718 -4.36 20.05 -23.17
CA TYR A 718 -4.07 18.75 -23.78
C TYR A 718 -2.80 18.88 -24.62
N SER A 719 -1.91 17.90 -24.50
CA SER A 719 -0.69 17.78 -25.30
C SER A 719 -0.49 16.32 -25.68
N HIS A 720 -0.45 16.04 -26.98
CA HIS A 720 -0.29 14.69 -27.49
C HIS A 720 1.17 14.24 -27.35
N LYS A 721 1.40 12.97 -26.95
CA LYS A 721 2.74 12.41 -26.69
C LYS A 721 3.06 11.14 -27.49
N GLY A 722 2.17 10.73 -28.40
CA GLY A 722 2.38 9.59 -29.29
C GLY A 722 2.93 9.99 -30.65
N ARG A 723 3.22 8.98 -31.49
CA ARG A 723 3.22 9.15 -32.95
C ARG A 723 1.79 9.52 -33.39
N GLN A 724 1.66 10.31 -34.46
CA GLN A 724 0.35 10.76 -34.96
C GLN A 724 -0.60 9.58 -35.24
N THR A 725 -1.59 9.39 -34.37
CA THR A 725 -2.74 8.51 -34.61
C THR A 725 -3.91 9.37 -35.07
N TYR A 726 -4.26 9.29 -36.35
CA TYR A 726 -5.48 9.94 -36.87
C TYR A 726 -6.71 9.23 -36.30
N PHE A 727 -7.44 9.92 -35.42
CA PHE A 727 -8.69 9.41 -34.87
C PHE A 727 -9.81 9.61 -35.91
N ILE A 728 -10.51 8.52 -36.27
CA ILE A 728 -11.60 8.54 -37.26
C ILE A 728 -12.85 7.86 -36.70
N GLY A 729 -14.02 8.28 -37.18
CA GLY A 729 -15.31 7.68 -36.79
C GLY A 729 -15.51 7.67 -35.26
N LYS A 730 -15.79 6.49 -34.69
CA LYS A 730 -16.06 6.35 -33.26
C LYS A 730 -14.84 6.60 -32.36
N ASP A 731 -13.61 6.39 -32.84
CA ASP A 731 -12.42 6.67 -32.04
C ASP A 731 -12.20 8.17 -31.83
N LEU A 732 -12.59 9.00 -32.80
CA LEU A 732 -12.62 10.45 -32.68
C LEU A 732 -13.63 10.91 -31.62
N VAL A 733 -14.82 10.28 -31.59
CA VAL A 733 -15.86 10.55 -30.57
C VAL A 733 -15.36 10.14 -29.18
N ASN A 734 -14.91 8.88 -29.03
CA ASN A 734 -14.36 8.34 -27.79
C ASN A 734 -13.23 9.24 -27.23
N HIS A 735 -12.29 9.64 -28.09
CA HIS A 735 -11.15 10.47 -27.68
C HIS A 735 -11.56 11.92 -27.35
N THR A 736 -12.54 12.48 -28.07
CA THR A 736 -13.15 13.78 -27.74
C THR A 736 -13.81 13.76 -26.37
N ILE A 737 -14.60 12.72 -26.06
CA ILE A 737 -15.25 12.53 -24.75
C ILE A 737 -14.20 12.36 -23.65
N LEU A 738 -13.13 11.59 -23.89
CA LEU A 738 -12.03 11.42 -22.95
C LEU A 738 -11.30 12.73 -22.65
N VAL A 739 -11.03 13.56 -23.67
CA VAL A 739 -10.37 14.86 -23.49
C VAL A 739 -11.30 15.85 -22.79
N ALA A 740 -12.60 15.86 -23.12
CA ALA A 740 -13.61 16.67 -22.42
C ALA A 740 -13.75 16.27 -20.96
N LYS A 741 -13.81 14.96 -20.64
CA LYS A 741 -13.80 14.45 -19.26
C LYS A 741 -12.58 14.98 -18.51
N ASN A 742 -11.37 14.78 -19.05
CA ASN A 742 -10.14 15.26 -18.40
C ASN A 742 -10.11 16.80 -18.22
N CYS A 743 -10.68 17.55 -19.15
CA CYS A 743 -10.84 19.00 -19.07
C CYS A 743 -11.77 19.39 -17.90
N LEU A 744 -12.94 18.76 -17.81
CA LEU A 744 -13.94 19.03 -16.77
C LEU A 744 -13.48 18.61 -15.38
N LEU A 745 -12.78 17.48 -15.26
CA LEU A 745 -12.16 17.06 -14.00
C LEU A 745 -11.18 18.12 -13.48
N GLN A 746 -10.35 18.70 -14.36
CA GLN A 746 -9.39 19.73 -13.98
C GLN A 746 -10.05 21.08 -13.66
N TRP A 747 -11.12 21.46 -14.36
CA TRP A 747 -11.85 22.70 -14.14
C TRP A 747 -12.67 22.68 -12.84
N LEU A 748 -13.45 21.63 -12.65
CA LEU A 748 -14.40 21.51 -11.54
C LEU A 748 -13.77 20.91 -10.26
N GLY A 749 -12.44 20.71 -10.26
CA GLY A 749 -11.70 20.24 -9.09
C GLY A 749 -12.06 18.82 -8.63
N PHE A 750 -12.46 17.94 -9.57
CA PHE A 750 -12.84 16.58 -9.21
C PHE A 750 -11.62 15.80 -8.66
N PRO A 751 -11.84 14.90 -7.68
CA PRO A 751 -10.81 14.02 -7.12
C PRO A 751 -10.30 12.97 -8.12
N ASP A 752 -9.31 12.19 -7.69
CA ASP A 752 -8.65 11.16 -8.48
C ASP A 752 -9.57 9.95 -8.79
N THR A 753 -9.16 9.14 -9.77
CA THR A 753 -9.96 8.01 -10.32
C THR A 753 -10.48 7.00 -9.28
N PRO A 754 -9.81 6.71 -8.15
CA PRO A 754 -10.43 5.96 -7.05
C PRO A 754 -11.79 6.52 -6.60
N SER A 755 -11.95 7.85 -6.52
CA SER A 755 -13.21 8.49 -6.13
C SER A 755 -14.34 8.27 -7.14
N GLU A 756 -14.03 8.17 -8.43
CA GLU A 756 -14.99 7.78 -9.48
C GLU A 756 -15.60 6.41 -9.20
N TYR A 757 -14.75 5.45 -8.79
CA TYR A 757 -15.18 4.08 -8.48
C TYR A 757 -15.82 3.95 -7.10
N GLN A 758 -15.45 4.80 -6.13
CA GLN A 758 -16.16 4.93 -4.86
C GLN A 758 -17.60 5.45 -5.05
N ALA A 759 -17.77 6.47 -5.90
CA ALA A 759 -19.07 6.98 -6.30
C ALA A 759 -19.90 5.94 -7.07
N MET A 760 -19.28 5.17 -7.98
CA MET A 760 -19.96 4.06 -8.64
C MET A 760 -20.42 3.00 -7.63
N PHE A 761 -19.54 2.51 -6.75
CA PHE A 761 -19.89 1.53 -5.71
C PHE A 761 -21.09 1.94 -4.84
N PHE A 762 -21.13 3.19 -4.38
CA PHE A 762 -22.28 3.69 -3.63
C PHE A 762 -23.55 3.79 -4.52
N GLY A 763 -23.37 4.25 -5.76
CA GLY A 763 -24.43 4.33 -6.76
C GLY A 763 -24.98 2.99 -7.25
N SER A 764 -24.22 1.90 -7.12
CA SER A 764 -24.66 0.52 -7.36
C SER A 764 -25.51 0.00 -6.19
N LEU A 765 -25.14 0.33 -4.95
CA LEU A 765 -25.83 -0.15 -3.75
C LEU A 765 -27.13 0.60 -3.42
N ALA A 766 -27.13 1.92 -3.54
CA ALA A 766 -28.26 2.76 -3.11
C ALA A 766 -29.60 2.47 -3.83
N PRO A 767 -29.66 2.05 -5.11
CA PRO A 767 -30.91 1.64 -5.76
C PRO A 767 -31.51 0.35 -5.21
N TRP A 768 -30.68 -0.58 -4.70
CA TRP A 768 -31.11 -1.89 -4.22
C TRP A 768 -31.44 -1.89 -2.71
N ALA A 769 -30.50 -1.40 -1.90
CA ALA A 769 -30.63 -1.35 -0.44
C ALA A 769 -31.31 -0.07 0.09
N GLY A 770 -31.58 0.91 -0.77
CA GLY A 770 -32.06 2.23 -0.37
C GLY A 770 -30.94 3.16 0.14
N LEU A 771 -31.24 4.46 0.28
CA LEU A 771 -30.24 5.48 0.68
C LEU A 771 -29.69 5.27 2.10
N GLY A 772 -30.42 4.58 2.98
CA GLY A 772 -29.95 4.25 4.33
C GLY A 772 -28.64 3.46 4.36
N VAL A 773 -28.28 2.78 3.26
CA VAL A 773 -27.04 2.01 3.12
C VAL A 773 -25.79 2.87 3.39
N GLY A 774 -25.88 4.19 3.19
CA GLY A 774 -24.80 5.12 3.47
C GLY A 774 -24.58 5.49 4.95
N TYR A 775 -25.44 5.05 5.87
CA TYR A 775 -25.23 5.20 7.31
C TYR A 775 -24.43 4.04 7.93
N LEU A 776 -24.20 2.96 7.18
CA LEU A 776 -23.59 1.73 7.68
C LEU A 776 -22.06 1.80 7.66
N ASP A 777 -21.43 1.44 8.79
CA ASP A 777 -19.96 1.53 8.91
C ASP A 777 -19.26 0.51 8.00
N SER A 778 -19.89 -0.64 7.74
CA SER A 778 -19.44 -1.65 6.77
C SER A 778 -19.32 -1.09 5.35
N VAL A 779 -20.29 -0.28 4.93
CA VAL A 779 -20.37 0.36 3.61
C VAL A 779 -19.37 1.50 3.50
N TRP A 780 -19.22 2.33 4.53
CA TRP A 780 -18.19 3.37 4.58
C TRP A 780 -16.77 2.80 4.55
N ASN A 781 -16.52 1.71 5.28
CA ASN A 781 -15.23 1.02 5.26
C ASN A 781 -14.94 0.37 3.90
N ALA A 782 -15.96 -0.19 3.24
CA ALA A 782 -15.86 -0.67 1.87
C ALA A 782 -15.57 0.46 0.87
N TYR A 783 -16.33 1.55 0.92
CA TYR A 783 -16.13 2.77 0.13
C TYR A 783 -14.69 3.29 0.28
N ARG A 784 -14.20 3.50 1.52
CA ARG A 784 -12.83 3.98 1.77
C ARG A 784 -11.71 3.05 1.29
N SER A 785 -11.97 1.77 1.04
CA SER A 785 -10.93 0.76 0.78
C SER A 785 -11.36 -0.29 -0.27
N LEU A 786 -12.03 0.18 -1.32
CA LEU A 786 -12.77 -0.65 -2.29
C LEU A 786 -12.00 -1.89 -2.82
N PRO A 787 -10.73 -1.81 -3.27
CA PRO A 787 -10.01 -2.98 -3.78
C PRO A 787 -9.83 -4.10 -2.75
N SER A 788 -9.62 -3.75 -1.47
CA SER A 788 -9.37 -4.73 -0.40
C SER A 788 -10.63 -5.22 0.29
N GLN A 789 -11.67 -4.39 0.38
CA GLN A 789 -12.91 -4.72 1.11
C GLN A 789 -13.98 -5.38 0.24
N VAL A 790 -14.07 -5.01 -1.05
CA VAL A 790 -15.08 -5.56 -1.99
C VAL A 790 -14.42 -6.52 -2.98
N PHE A 791 -13.20 -6.24 -3.44
CA PHE A 791 -12.52 -7.07 -4.44
C PHE A 791 -11.40 -7.96 -3.86
N LYS A 792 -11.28 -8.04 -2.53
CA LYS A 792 -10.29 -8.81 -1.73
C LYS A 792 -8.79 -8.63 -2.04
N ASN A 793 -8.43 -7.99 -3.15
CA ASN A 793 -7.06 -7.88 -3.64
C ASN A 793 -6.63 -6.41 -3.76
N ARG A 794 -5.58 -6.06 -3.00
CA ARG A 794 -4.98 -4.71 -2.99
C ARG A 794 -4.35 -4.30 -4.33
N SER A 795 -4.07 -5.24 -5.24
CA SER A 795 -3.58 -4.93 -6.59
C SER A 795 -4.67 -4.85 -7.67
N THR A 796 -5.95 -5.09 -7.34
CA THR A 796 -7.06 -4.96 -8.29
C THR A 796 -7.16 -3.52 -8.79
N LYS A 797 -6.77 -3.32 -10.05
CA LYS A 797 -6.90 -2.04 -10.75
C LYS A 797 -8.38 -1.78 -11.04
N LEU A 798 -9.02 -0.97 -10.19
CA LEU A 798 -10.39 -0.52 -10.39
C LEU A 798 -10.58 0.05 -11.79
N ASN A 799 -11.63 -0.41 -12.46
CA ASN A 799 -12.01 -0.03 -13.81
C ASN A 799 -13.50 -0.36 -14.02
N ASP A 800 -14.09 0.14 -15.11
CA ASP A 800 -15.52 0.05 -15.38
C ASP A 800 -16.03 -1.40 -15.55
N HIS A 801 -15.17 -2.36 -15.97
CA HIS A 801 -15.53 -3.78 -16.04
C HIS A 801 -15.53 -4.43 -14.64
N THR A 802 -14.62 -4.04 -13.76
CA THR A 802 -14.64 -4.45 -12.34
C THR A 802 -15.89 -3.96 -11.62
N MET A 803 -16.38 -2.75 -11.95
CA MET A 803 -17.66 -2.26 -11.41
C MET A 803 -18.87 -2.98 -12.03
N ARG A 804 -18.91 -3.21 -13.35
CA ARG A 804 -20.00 -4.00 -13.96
C ARG A 804 -20.12 -5.40 -13.36
N LYS A 805 -19.00 -6.09 -13.06
CA LYS A 805 -19.01 -7.36 -12.31
C LYS A 805 -19.57 -7.25 -10.88
N PHE A 806 -19.59 -6.06 -10.28
CA PHE A 806 -20.23 -5.80 -8.99
C PHE A 806 -21.72 -5.51 -9.15
N ASP A 807 -22.11 -4.76 -10.20
CA ASP A 807 -23.51 -4.55 -10.58
C ASP A 807 -24.17 -5.90 -10.92
N GLU A 808 -23.58 -6.67 -11.84
CA GLU A 808 -23.98 -8.05 -12.22
C GLU A 808 -24.08 -9.02 -11.02
N TYR A 809 -23.31 -8.78 -9.95
CA TYR A 809 -23.42 -9.55 -8.71
C TYR A 809 -24.67 -9.13 -7.92
N LEU A 810 -24.87 -7.83 -7.70
CA LEU A 810 -26.02 -7.29 -6.95
C LEU A 810 -27.35 -7.63 -7.62
N ASP A 811 -27.41 -7.58 -8.96
CA ASP A 811 -28.56 -8.01 -9.78
C ASP A 811 -28.97 -9.48 -9.52
N SER A 812 -28.04 -10.31 -9.01
CA SER A 812 -28.24 -11.75 -8.75
C SER A 812 -28.40 -12.11 -7.27
N ASP A 813 -28.10 -11.19 -6.36
CA ASP A 813 -28.08 -11.40 -4.90
C ASP A 813 -29.47 -11.08 -4.30
N PRO A 814 -29.95 -11.81 -3.26
CA PRO A 814 -31.21 -11.49 -2.60
C PRO A 814 -31.35 -10.04 -2.11
N ILE A 815 -30.24 -9.36 -1.80
CA ILE A 815 -30.24 -7.93 -1.42
C ILE A 815 -30.63 -7.02 -2.59
N GLY A 816 -30.51 -7.48 -3.84
CA GLY A 816 -31.06 -6.87 -5.05
C GLY A 816 -32.60 -6.92 -5.17
N THR A 817 -33.33 -7.32 -4.12
CA THR A 817 -34.80 -7.28 -4.11
C THR A 817 -35.35 -6.14 -3.26
N ASP A 818 -36.34 -5.42 -3.82
CA ASP A 818 -37.03 -4.27 -3.21
C ASP A 818 -37.79 -4.60 -1.91
N LYS A 819 -37.90 -5.89 -1.59
CA LYS A 819 -38.59 -6.47 -0.42
C LYS A 819 -37.67 -7.39 0.38
N SER A 820 -36.35 -7.34 0.17
CA SER A 820 -35.40 -8.02 1.05
C SER A 820 -35.53 -7.45 2.47
N GLU A 821 -35.42 -8.32 3.47
CA GLU A 821 -35.41 -7.95 4.88
C GLU A 821 -34.31 -6.93 5.20
N VAL A 822 -33.16 -7.07 4.51
CA VAL A 822 -32.06 -6.10 4.46
C VAL A 822 -32.55 -4.72 3.99
N SER A 823 -33.21 -4.62 2.84
CA SER A 823 -33.70 -3.32 2.32
C SER A 823 -34.78 -2.73 3.25
N LEU A 824 -35.63 -3.55 3.88
CA LEU A 824 -36.59 -3.07 4.88
C LEU A 824 -35.91 -2.45 6.10
N ILE A 825 -34.93 -3.13 6.70
CA ILE A 825 -34.19 -2.61 7.87
C ILE A 825 -33.35 -1.38 7.49
N VAL A 826 -32.74 -1.35 6.31
CA VAL A 826 -31.95 -0.20 5.85
C VAL A 826 -32.83 1.02 5.56
N ASN A 827 -34.07 0.84 5.10
CA ASN A 827 -35.03 1.94 4.97
C ASN A 827 -35.57 2.42 6.33
N ASP A 828 -35.73 1.54 7.32
CA ASP A 828 -36.09 1.93 8.70
C ASP A 828 -34.96 2.72 9.38
N ILE A 829 -33.70 2.24 9.24
CA ILE A 829 -32.48 2.98 9.60
C ILE A 829 -32.47 4.38 8.97
N HIS A 830 -32.85 4.51 7.69
CA HIS A 830 -32.94 5.81 7.03
C HIS A 830 -34.01 6.71 7.69
N SER A 831 -35.19 6.16 7.99
CA SER A 831 -36.28 6.88 8.66
C SER A 831 -35.86 7.36 10.06
N LEU A 832 -35.30 6.47 10.88
CA LEU A 832 -34.81 6.78 12.22
C LEU A 832 -33.75 7.89 12.22
N VAL A 833 -32.82 7.89 11.26
CA VAL A 833 -31.83 8.97 11.11
C VAL A 833 -32.47 10.28 10.64
N GLN A 834 -33.54 10.27 9.82
CA GLN A 834 -34.28 11.51 9.53
C GLN A 834 -34.99 12.04 10.78
N THR A 835 -35.66 11.19 11.58
CA THR A 835 -36.28 11.61 12.84
C THR A 835 -35.26 12.16 13.84
N PHE A 836 -34.06 11.57 13.90
CA PHE A 836 -32.93 12.10 14.67
C PHE A 836 -32.49 13.48 14.17
N ILE A 837 -32.35 13.67 12.86
CA ILE A 837 -32.02 14.97 12.23
C ILE A 837 -33.09 16.04 12.51
N GLU A 838 -34.37 15.66 12.55
CA GLU A 838 -35.46 16.56 12.91
C GLU A 838 -35.48 16.89 14.41
N ALA A 839 -35.11 15.95 15.28
CA ALA A 839 -35.06 16.15 16.72
C ALA A 839 -33.86 17.01 17.19
N ILE A 840 -32.68 16.86 16.56
CA ILE A 840 -31.51 17.71 16.85
C ILE A 840 -31.61 19.11 16.22
N GLN A 841 -32.50 19.32 15.25
CA GLN A 841 -32.76 20.66 14.71
C GLN A 841 -33.54 21.46 15.76
N PRO A 842 -32.97 22.55 16.32
CA PRO A 842 -33.66 23.32 17.34
C PRO A 842 -34.96 23.88 16.76
N ALA A 843 -36.02 23.90 17.58
CA ALA A 843 -37.38 24.22 17.16
C ALA A 843 -37.60 25.72 16.82
N SER A 844 -36.83 26.27 15.88
CA SER A 844 -36.81 27.69 15.48
C SER A 844 -38.03 28.11 14.64
N LYS A 845 -39.18 27.44 14.81
CA LYS A 845 -40.43 27.66 14.04
C LYS A 845 -41.01 29.07 14.20
N ASN A 846 -40.53 29.86 15.17
CA ASN A 846 -40.94 31.25 15.43
C ASN A 846 -39.89 32.32 15.02
N SER A 847 -38.93 32.00 14.15
CA SER A 847 -38.03 33.04 13.58
C SER A 847 -37.76 32.84 12.08
N SER A 848 -37.67 33.95 11.33
CA SER A 848 -37.57 33.97 9.86
C SER A 848 -36.18 33.59 9.30
N ILE A 849 -35.37 32.87 10.08
CA ILE A 849 -33.96 32.57 9.79
C ILE A 849 -33.79 31.57 8.64
N SER A 850 -34.77 30.70 8.38
CA SER A 850 -34.73 29.73 7.28
C SER A 850 -34.64 30.37 5.87
N GLN A 851 -35.01 31.65 5.72
CA GLN A 851 -34.79 32.39 4.47
C GLN A 851 -33.40 33.05 4.36
N ARG A 852 -32.57 33.04 5.42
CA ARG A 852 -31.19 33.55 5.39
C ARG A 852 -30.16 32.50 4.99
N LEU A 853 -30.35 31.22 5.33
CA LEU A 853 -29.42 30.15 4.93
C LEU A 853 -29.43 29.86 3.41
N LEU A 854 -30.48 30.27 2.69
CA LEU A 854 -30.53 30.30 1.22
C LEU A 854 -30.19 31.68 0.62
N ARG A 855 -29.67 32.62 1.42
CA ARG A 855 -29.16 33.93 0.98
C ARG A 855 -27.77 34.21 1.57
N VAL A 856 -26.80 33.39 1.16
CA VAL A 856 -25.39 33.81 1.19
C VAL A 856 -25.23 34.95 0.19
N ASN A 857 -25.11 36.18 0.68
CA ASN A 857 -24.93 37.35 -0.18
C ASN A 857 -23.54 37.31 -0.84
N ASN A 858 -23.52 37.34 -2.17
CA ASN A 858 -22.37 37.01 -3.01
C ASN A 858 -21.33 38.14 -3.14
N THR A 859 -21.09 38.92 -2.07
CA THR A 859 -20.44 40.25 -2.14
C THR A 859 -19.23 40.44 -1.24
N HIS A 860 -18.56 39.37 -0.79
CA HIS A 860 -17.16 39.41 -0.31
C HIS A 860 -16.40 38.11 -0.64
N CYS A 861 -16.30 37.78 -1.93
CA CYS A 861 -15.32 36.78 -2.38
C CYS A 861 -13.93 37.42 -2.52
N ILE A 862 -12.92 36.78 -1.93
CA ILE A 862 -11.55 37.30 -1.85
C ILE A 862 -10.86 37.22 -3.20
N SER A 863 -10.26 38.33 -3.64
CA SER A 863 -9.41 38.38 -4.83
C SER A 863 -8.01 37.83 -4.54
N SER A 864 -7.68 36.65 -5.09
CA SER A 864 -6.31 36.42 -5.55
C SER A 864 -6.24 35.35 -6.64
N SER A 865 -5.64 35.71 -7.78
CA SER A 865 -5.08 34.74 -8.72
C SER A 865 -3.70 34.32 -8.22
N ASN A 866 -3.62 33.18 -7.54
CA ASN A 866 -2.36 32.64 -7.01
C ASN A 866 -2.17 31.17 -7.44
N PRO A 867 -0.92 30.65 -7.45
CA PRO A 867 -0.71 29.21 -7.42
C PRO A 867 -1.42 28.60 -6.19
N LEU A 868 -1.74 27.29 -6.27
CA LEU A 868 -2.34 26.46 -5.18
C LEU A 868 -2.11 27.12 -3.82
N PRO A 869 -3.16 27.70 -3.18
CA PRO A 869 -2.96 28.62 -2.08
C PRO A 869 -2.17 27.91 -0.99
N ALA A 870 -0.91 28.31 -0.83
CA ALA A 870 -0.05 27.77 0.20
C ALA A 870 -0.80 27.97 1.52
N ILE A 871 -1.03 26.87 2.24
CA ILE A 871 -1.90 26.86 3.41
C ILE A 871 -1.31 27.90 4.37
N LYS A 872 -1.99 29.04 4.50
CA LYS A 872 -1.64 30.09 5.44
C LYS A 872 -2.08 29.63 6.83
N MET A 873 -1.43 28.57 7.29
CA MET A 873 -1.47 28.11 8.66
C MET A 873 -1.20 29.33 9.53
N THR A 874 -2.07 29.58 10.51
CA THR A 874 -1.80 30.63 11.49
C THR A 874 -0.51 30.29 12.25
N PRO A 875 0.17 31.25 12.89
CA PRO A 875 1.35 30.96 13.73
C PRO A 875 1.06 29.89 14.79
N GLU A 876 -0.18 29.82 15.28
CA GLU A 876 -0.66 28.86 16.27
C GLU A 876 -0.88 27.46 15.65
N GLU A 877 -1.52 27.37 14.48
CA GLU A 877 -1.68 26.11 13.72
C GLU A 877 -0.32 25.52 13.34
N LEU A 878 0.58 26.36 12.82
CA LEU A 878 1.94 25.97 12.47
C LEU A 878 2.72 25.50 13.71
N THR A 879 2.57 26.18 14.85
CA THR A 879 3.19 25.77 16.12
C THR A 879 2.64 24.44 16.62
N HIS A 880 1.34 24.18 16.49
CA HIS A 880 0.76 22.88 16.84
C HIS A 880 1.29 21.77 15.94
N ILE A 881 1.37 22.02 14.63
CA ILE A 881 1.86 21.10 13.60
C ILE A 881 3.37 20.79 13.74
N LEU A 882 4.18 21.78 14.12
CA LEU A 882 5.62 21.63 14.26
C LEU A 882 6.08 21.17 15.64
N ARG A 883 5.21 21.19 16.67
CA ARG A 883 5.54 20.70 18.02
C ARG A 883 6.20 19.31 18.04
N PRO A 884 5.77 18.29 17.25
CA PRO A 884 6.47 17.00 17.23
C PRO A 884 7.90 17.07 16.65
N LEU A 885 8.17 17.99 15.73
CA LEU A 885 9.52 18.23 15.20
C LEU A 885 10.38 18.99 16.23
N GLU A 886 9.81 19.99 16.90
CA GLU A 886 10.44 20.68 18.04
C GLU A 886 10.81 19.69 19.15
N THR A 887 9.87 18.88 19.63
CA THR A 887 10.11 17.90 20.69
C THR A 887 11.19 16.90 20.30
N MET A 888 11.21 16.42 19.05
CA MET A 888 12.29 15.54 18.58
C MET A 888 13.66 16.21 18.71
N ILE A 889 13.77 17.48 18.30
CA ILE A 889 15.03 18.23 18.35
C ILE A 889 15.42 18.52 19.80
N ARG A 890 14.51 19.08 20.63
CA ARG A 890 14.77 19.38 22.06
C ARG A 890 15.18 18.15 22.86
N VAL A 891 14.46 17.04 22.67
CA VAL A 891 14.76 15.79 23.40
C VAL A 891 16.13 15.25 23.01
N LEU A 892 16.53 15.32 21.73
CA LEU A 892 17.82 14.82 21.27
C LEU A 892 18.98 15.82 21.39
N LEU A 893 18.70 17.07 21.74
CA LEU A 893 19.69 18.15 21.85
C LEU A 893 20.88 17.82 22.78
N PRO A 894 20.71 17.14 23.95
CA PRO A 894 21.87 16.72 24.77
C PRO A 894 22.83 15.75 24.05
N LEU A 895 22.34 14.94 23.10
CA LEU A 895 23.17 14.05 22.28
C LEU A 895 23.87 14.77 21.12
N ILE A 896 23.46 16.00 20.80
CA ILE A 896 24.06 16.85 19.77
C ILE A 896 25.17 17.72 20.38
N ILE A 897 24.92 18.33 21.55
CA ILE A 897 25.89 19.21 22.23
C ILE A 897 26.85 18.42 23.16
N GLU A 898 26.56 17.14 23.42
CA GLU A 898 27.29 16.27 24.37
C GLU A 898 27.29 16.77 25.83
N ILE A 899 26.34 17.67 26.17
CA ILE A 899 26.12 18.19 27.52
C ILE A 899 25.30 17.16 28.34
N PRO A 900 25.71 16.79 29.57
CA PRO A 900 24.90 15.96 30.45
C PRO A 900 23.60 16.68 30.83
N SER A 901 22.45 16.03 30.61
CA SER A 901 21.13 16.61 30.89
C SER A 901 21.01 17.07 32.36
N PRO A 902 20.68 18.36 32.62
CA PRO A 902 20.55 18.87 33.99
C PRO A 902 19.27 18.38 34.69
N THR A 903 18.32 17.80 33.95
CA THR A 903 17.06 17.25 34.47
C THR A 903 16.99 15.73 34.33
N PRO A 904 16.36 15.02 35.30
CA PRO A 904 16.11 13.59 35.20
C PRO A 904 15.17 13.30 34.02
N MET A 905 15.64 12.47 33.10
CA MET A 905 14.87 12.09 31.90
C MET A 905 13.74 11.11 32.24
N THR A 906 12.60 11.23 31.55
CA THR A 906 11.53 10.23 31.61
C THR A 906 11.92 8.95 30.86
N GLN A 907 11.30 7.81 31.20
CA GLN A 907 11.63 6.53 30.58
C GLN A 907 11.49 6.52 29.04
N PRO A 908 10.48 7.17 28.40
CA PRO A 908 10.41 7.27 26.94
C PRO A 908 11.61 8.04 26.35
N VAL A 909 12.03 9.13 27.00
CA VAL A 909 13.22 9.90 26.59
C VAL A 909 14.48 9.06 26.72
N LEU A 910 14.66 8.32 27.82
CA LEU A 910 15.79 7.40 27.99
C LEU A 910 15.83 6.31 26.90
N CYS A 911 14.69 5.72 26.54
CA CYS A 911 14.60 4.76 25.45
C CYS A 911 14.95 5.38 24.08
N LEU A 912 14.47 6.60 23.81
CA LEU A 912 14.78 7.32 22.57
C LEU A 912 16.28 7.69 22.49
N HIS A 913 16.86 8.17 23.60
CA HIS A 913 18.30 8.45 23.72
C HIS A 913 19.16 7.21 23.51
N ALA A 914 18.83 6.12 24.21
CA ALA A 914 19.59 4.88 24.14
C ALA A 914 19.61 4.28 22.73
N ASP A 915 18.55 4.45 21.94
CA ASP A 915 18.51 3.98 20.56
C ASP A 915 19.19 4.92 19.56
N VAL A 916 19.04 6.24 19.70
CA VAL A 916 19.80 7.20 18.87
C VAL A 916 21.30 7.09 19.13
N SER A 917 21.70 6.80 20.37
CA SER A 917 23.11 6.59 20.75
C SER A 917 23.73 5.31 20.20
N LYS A 918 22.94 4.32 19.78
CA LYS A 918 23.43 3.10 19.10
C LYS A 918 23.77 3.33 17.62
N ASP A 919 23.17 4.35 17.01
CA ASP A 919 23.26 4.59 15.57
C ASP A 919 22.97 6.06 15.23
N LYS A 920 23.93 6.95 15.55
CA LYS A 920 23.75 8.40 15.27
C LYS A 920 23.60 8.63 13.77
N ASP A 921 24.37 7.93 12.94
CA ASP A 921 24.31 8.01 11.47
C ASP A 921 22.89 7.73 10.94
N ASP A 922 22.18 6.73 11.46
CA ASP A 922 20.83 6.39 10.97
C ASP A 922 19.71 7.19 11.64
N LEU A 923 19.86 7.62 12.89
CA LEU A 923 18.75 8.17 13.68
C LEU A 923 18.91 9.62 14.15
N LEU A 924 20.11 10.19 14.26
CA LEU A 924 20.30 11.56 14.78
C LEU A 924 19.86 12.61 13.75
N PRO A 925 19.03 13.62 14.12
CA PRO A 925 18.60 14.68 13.20
C PRO A 925 19.73 15.57 12.64
N ALA A 926 20.79 15.78 13.43
CA ALA A 926 21.92 16.62 13.05
C ALA A 926 23.02 15.78 12.37
N HIS A 927 23.02 15.76 11.02
CA HIS A 927 23.97 15.00 10.19
C HIS A 927 25.44 15.21 10.58
N GLU A 928 25.82 16.46 10.84
CA GLU A 928 27.17 16.89 11.24
C GLU A 928 27.66 16.29 12.59
N PHE A 929 26.80 15.53 13.29
CA PHE A 929 27.09 14.86 14.57
C PHE A 929 26.89 13.33 14.50
N GLY A 930 26.63 12.76 13.32
CA GLY A 930 26.66 11.30 13.08
C GLY A 930 28.08 10.74 13.22
N ASP A 931 28.23 9.50 13.70
CA ASP A 931 29.54 8.92 14.05
C ASP A 931 30.51 8.85 12.85
N THR A 932 30.01 8.41 11.68
CA THR A 932 30.78 8.42 10.42
C THR A 932 31.23 9.84 10.07
N ARG A 933 30.32 10.82 10.23
CA ARG A 933 30.56 12.21 9.88
C ARG A 933 31.58 12.87 10.82
N VAL A 934 31.46 12.64 12.13
CA VAL A 934 32.41 13.08 13.17
C VAL A 934 33.81 12.52 12.93
N ALA A 935 33.93 11.26 12.49
CA ALA A 935 35.20 10.68 12.09
C ALA A 935 35.78 11.36 10.83
N SER A 936 34.96 11.54 9.78
CA SER A 936 35.38 12.09 8.48
C SER A 936 35.92 13.53 8.50
N ARG A 937 35.58 14.31 9.54
CA ARG A 937 36.03 15.69 9.76
C ARG A 937 37.26 15.84 10.68
N ARG A 938 37.81 14.73 11.22
CA ARG A 938 39.03 14.76 12.04
C ARG A 938 40.21 15.33 11.23
N PRO A 939 41.27 15.86 11.88
CA PRO A 939 42.50 16.25 11.18
C PRO A 939 43.03 15.09 10.33
N GLY A 940 43.30 15.35 9.04
CA GLY A 940 43.69 14.31 8.08
C GLY A 940 42.52 13.56 7.42
N GLY A 941 41.28 13.74 7.85
CA GLY A 941 40.10 13.23 7.14
C GLY A 941 39.81 14.00 5.84
N PRO A 942 39.01 13.44 4.91
CA PRO A 942 38.77 14.02 3.58
C PRO A 942 38.10 15.40 3.61
N PHE A 943 37.30 15.70 4.64
CA PHE A 943 36.62 16.99 4.79
C PHE A 943 37.39 18.00 5.65
N SER A 944 38.64 17.68 6.03
CA SER A 944 39.56 18.66 6.62
C SER A 944 39.97 19.71 5.56
N SER A 945 40.23 20.94 5.99
CA SER A 945 40.54 22.08 5.10
C SER A 945 41.72 21.84 4.15
N ILE A 946 42.67 20.98 4.55
CA ILE A 946 43.83 20.59 3.74
C ILE A 946 43.44 19.63 2.60
N ARG A 947 42.44 18.76 2.82
CA ARG A 947 42.11 17.62 1.94
C ARG A 947 40.85 17.82 1.12
N ALA A 948 39.91 18.66 1.57
CA ALA A 948 38.61 18.82 0.90
C ALA A 948 38.68 19.35 -0.55
N ARG A 949 39.81 19.98 -0.94
CA ARG A 949 40.08 20.44 -2.32
C ARG A 949 41.06 19.54 -3.12
N THR A 950 41.43 18.35 -2.63
CA THR A 950 42.34 17.42 -3.33
C THR A 950 41.61 16.24 -3.96
N ALA A 951 42.20 15.63 -5.00
CA ALA A 951 41.69 14.40 -5.61
C ALA A 951 41.64 13.23 -4.60
N GLU A 952 42.69 13.10 -3.79
CA GLU A 952 42.80 12.17 -2.67
C GLU A 952 41.64 12.34 -1.66
N GLY A 953 41.32 13.59 -1.28
CA GLY A 953 40.21 13.89 -0.37
C GLY A 953 38.84 13.57 -0.98
N PHE A 954 38.65 13.81 -2.28
CA PHE A 954 37.40 13.45 -2.97
C PHE A 954 37.22 11.94 -3.13
N ALA A 955 38.28 11.22 -3.49
CA ALA A 955 38.28 9.76 -3.53
C ALA A 955 37.87 9.18 -2.16
N ASN A 956 38.47 9.70 -1.07
CA ASN A 956 38.13 9.31 0.30
C ASN A 956 36.71 9.71 0.72
N ALA A 957 36.21 10.89 0.32
CA ALA A 957 34.82 11.28 0.55
C ALA A 957 33.83 10.33 -0.14
N CYS A 958 34.10 9.94 -1.39
CA CYS A 958 33.34 8.93 -2.12
C CYS A 958 33.42 7.55 -1.46
N ILE A 959 34.60 7.10 -1.03
CA ILE A 959 34.78 5.85 -0.27
C ILE A 959 33.95 5.86 1.02
N ILE A 960 33.92 6.97 1.76
CA ILE A 960 33.08 7.08 2.97
C ILE A 960 31.61 6.93 2.59
N GLN A 961 31.06 7.77 1.72
CA GLN A 961 29.62 7.77 1.45
C GLN A 961 29.17 6.50 0.68
N ALA A 962 29.97 5.98 -0.25
CA ALA A 962 29.62 4.80 -1.06
C ALA A 962 30.02 3.46 -0.43
N ILE A 963 30.96 3.38 0.50
CA ILE A 963 31.44 2.11 1.06
C ILE A 963 31.29 2.13 2.59
N LEU A 964 31.99 3.03 3.27
CA LEU A 964 32.12 3.01 4.73
C LEU A 964 30.94 3.59 5.52
N PHE A 965 29.94 4.22 4.88
CA PHE A 965 28.88 4.90 5.62
C PHE A 965 28.11 3.93 6.52
N ARG A 966 28.07 4.24 7.82
CA ARG A 966 27.49 3.41 8.89
C ARG A 966 28.17 2.03 9.00
N THR A 967 29.50 2.02 9.03
CA THR A 967 30.35 0.82 9.26
C THR A 967 31.25 1.02 10.47
N GLU A 968 31.82 -0.08 10.98
CA GLU A 968 32.68 -0.02 12.16
C GLU A 968 34.05 0.60 11.84
N ALA A 969 34.60 0.33 10.65
CA ALA A 969 35.78 0.99 10.12
C ALA A 969 35.69 2.53 10.20
N ALA A 970 34.55 3.10 9.80
CA ALA A 970 34.33 4.55 9.86
C ALA A 970 34.37 5.10 11.30
N ARG A 971 33.71 4.43 12.25
CA ARG A 971 33.69 4.85 13.67
C ARG A 971 35.08 4.82 14.30
N GLN A 972 35.85 3.77 14.00
CA GLN A 972 37.22 3.61 14.48
C GLN A 972 38.19 4.62 13.83
N GLY A 973 37.78 5.27 12.74
CA GLY A 973 38.52 6.37 12.11
C GLY A 973 39.30 5.98 10.85
N HIS A 974 39.02 4.82 10.26
CA HIS A 974 39.54 4.43 8.95
C HIS A 974 38.81 5.19 7.83
N VAL A 975 38.94 6.51 7.85
CA VAL A 975 38.25 7.46 6.94
C VAL A 975 39.19 8.09 5.92
N ASN A 976 40.47 7.69 5.90
CA ASN A 976 41.49 8.31 5.06
C ASN A 976 42.58 7.32 4.63
N PHE A 977 42.69 7.11 3.32
CA PHE A 977 43.65 6.24 2.64
C PHE A 977 44.48 7.10 1.67
N PRO A 978 45.80 7.26 1.85
CA PRO A 978 46.59 8.20 1.04
C PRO A 978 46.83 7.79 -0.42
N SER A 979 46.63 6.51 -0.75
CA SER A 979 46.77 5.97 -2.09
C SER A 979 45.82 4.80 -2.30
N LEU A 980 45.68 4.37 -3.56
CA LEU A 980 44.99 3.13 -3.91
C LEU A 980 45.62 1.93 -3.18
N ASP A 981 46.94 1.84 -3.09
CA ASP A 981 47.63 0.76 -2.37
C ASP A 981 47.27 0.75 -0.88
N SER A 982 47.10 1.92 -0.26
CA SER A 982 46.66 2.04 1.13
C SER A 982 45.21 1.62 1.33
N TRP A 983 44.34 1.79 0.31
CA TRP A 983 42.97 1.29 0.34
C TRP A 983 42.93 -0.23 0.12
N SER A 984 43.65 -0.75 -0.86
CA SER A 984 43.76 -2.20 -1.12
C SER A 984 44.32 -2.93 0.09
N THR A 985 45.44 -2.46 0.67
CA THR A 985 46.03 -3.01 1.90
C THR A 985 45.04 -3.01 3.08
N PHE A 986 44.17 -2.00 3.17
CA PHE A 986 43.12 -1.96 4.19
C PHE A 986 42.01 -2.98 3.91
N VAL A 987 41.54 -3.10 2.68
CA VAL A 987 40.53 -4.07 2.26
C VAL A 987 41.00 -5.51 2.43
N ASP A 988 42.21 -5.83 1.96
CA ASP A 988 42.80 -7.18 2.05
C ASP A 988 43.06 -7.62 3.51
N GLY A 989 43.19 -6.65 4.42
CA GLY A 989 43.41 -6.91 5.85
C GLY A 989 42.15 -7.11 6.70
N HIS A 990 40.94 -6.92 6.16
CA HIS A 990 39.70 -6.91 6.96
C HIS A 990 38.53 -7.69 6.32
N ASP A 991 37.62 -8.19 7.15
CA ASP A 991 36.35 -8.78 6.70
C ASP A 991 35.45 -7.68 6.08
N GLU A 992 34.77 -7.99 4.96
CA GLU A 992 33.89 -7.03 4.26
C GLU A 992 32.87 -6.36 5.20
N ARG A 993 32.35 -7.07 6.20
CA ARG A 993 31.34 -6.56 7.15
C ARG A 993 31.88 -5.49 8.10
N PHE A 994 33.21 -5.38 8.25
CA PHE A 994 33.86 -4.33 9.04
C PHE A 994 33.78 -2.96 8.35
N TYR A 995 33.98 -2.95 7.03
CA TYR A 995 34.13 -1.72 6.24
C TYR A 995 33.01 -1.47 5.21
N PHE A 996 32.08 -2.41 4.99
CA PHE A 996 31.00 -2.26 4.02
C PHE A 996 29.62 -2.59 4.60
N ASN A 997 28.68 -1.64 4.50
CA ASN A 997 27.28 -1.80 4.92
C ASN A 997 26.34 -1.63 3.71
N PRO A 998 25.95 -2.71 3.01
CA PRO A 998 25.09 -2.62 1.82
C PRO A 998 23.67 -2.08 2.11
N LYS A 999 23.26 -1.94 3.38
CA LYS A 999 21.92 -1.49 3.78
C LYS A 999 21.86 -0.04 4.26
N ALA A 1000 22.97 0.71 4.33
CA ALA A 1000 22.97 2.01 5.01
C ALA A 1000 22.00 3.06 4.41
N TYR A 1001 21.62 2.94 3.14
CA TYR A 1001 20.59 3.75 2.47
C TYR A 1001 19.30 2.98 2.12
N GLY A 1002 19.13 1.75 2.64
CA GLY A 1002 18.00 0.87 2.37
C GLY A 1002 18.30 -0.33 1.47
N ASN A 1003 17.25 -0.99 0.98
CA ASN A 1003 17.30 -2.35 0.41
C ASN A 1003 17.61 -2.45 -1.10
N ASN A 1004 18.07 -1.38 -1.77
CA ASN A 1004 18.26 -1.36 -3.24
C ASN A 1004 19.68 -0.94 -3.69
N PRO A 1005 20.76 -1.60 -3.23
CA PRO A 1005 22.15 -1.16 -3.45
C PRO A 1005 22.72 -1.52 -4.83
N LYS A 1006 21.98 -1.31 -5.93
CA LYS A 1006 22.29 -1.90 -7.25
C LYS A 1006 23.65 -1.53 -7.85
N GLN A 1007 24.28 -0.43 -7.42
CA GLN A 1007 25.61 0.00 -7.84
C GLN A 1007 26.59 0.19 -6.67
N ARG A 1008 26.17 -0.08 -5.43
CA ARG A 1008 26.98 0.14 -4.24
C ARG A 1008 27.74 -1.15 -3.91
N LEU A 1009 29.03 -1.21 -4.23
CA LEU A 1009 29.89 -2.37 -4.02
C LEU A 1009 31.13 -1.98 -3.21
N SER A 1010 31.63 -2.91 -2.40
CA SER A 1010 32.93 -2.83 -1.72
C SER A 1010 34.10 -2.60 -2.68
N THR A 1011 33.98 -3.11 -3.91
CA THR A 1011 35.00 -3.03 -4.98
C THR A 1011 35.08 -1.67 -5.68
N ASN A 1012 34.28 -0.66 -5.31
CA ASN A 1012 34.26 0.63 -6.04
C ASN A 1012 35.45 1.56 -5.71
N GLY A 1013 36.23 1.27 -4.66
CA GLY A 1013 37.34 2.11 -4.18
C GLY A 1013 38.36 2.55 -5.24
N PRO A 1014 38.89 1.67 -6.11
CA PRO A 1014 39.83 2.04 -7.16
C PRO A 1014 39.28 3.12 -8.11
N ILE A 1015 38.02 2.98 -8.50
CA ILE A 1015 37.33 3.87 -9.45
C ILE A 1015 37.19 5.29 -8.85
N PHE A 1016 37.04 5.39 -7.53
CA PHE A 1016 37.02 6.69 -6.83
C PHE A 1016 38.39 7.37 -6.78
N PHE A 1017 39.49 6.62 -6.65
CA PHE A 1017 40.85 7.16 -6.77
C PHE A 1017 41.14 7.64 -8.19
N GLU A 1018 40.84 6.81 -9.19
CA GLU A 1018 40.97 7.16 -10.61
C GLU A 1018 40.17 8.43 -10.94
N SER A 1019 38.93 8.53 -10.46
CA SER A 1019 38.03 9.67 -10.72
C SER A 1019 38.31 10.93 -9.89
N GLY A 1020 39.24 10.89 -8.92
CA GLY A 1020 39.49 12.00 -8.00
C GLY A 1020 39.93 13.29 -8.70
N HIS A 1021 40.64 13.20 -9.84
CA HIS A 1021 41.12 14.36 -10.59
C HIS A 1021 39.99 15.26 -11.11
N TYR A 1022 38.84 14.68 -11.50
CA TYR A 1022 37.68 15.44 -11.98
C TYR A 1022 37.14 16.44 -10.95
N TRP A 1023 37.31 16.19 -9.65
CA TRP A 1023 36.95 17.15 -8.59
C TRP A 1023 37.85 18.38 -8.60
N GLN A 1024 39.15 18.20 -8.85
CA GLN A 1024 40.09 19.30 -8.93
C GLN A 1024 39.87 20.13 -10.19
N GLU A 1025 39.54 19.49 -11.33
CA GLU A 1025 39.12 20.18 -12.56
C GLU A 1025 37.83 21.00 -12.34
N PHE A 1026 36.83 20.43 -11.66
CA PHE A 1026 35.60 21.15 -11.31
C PHE A 1026 35.90 22.36 -10.41
N LEU A 1027 36.67 22.18 -9.34
CA LEU A 1027 37.03 23.27 -8.43
C LEU A 1027 37.95 24.32 -9.07
N ALA A 1028 38.75 23.97 -10.08
CA ALA A 1028 39.57 24.92 -10.82
C ALA A 1028 38.74 25.97 -11.58
N SER A 1029 37.47 25.66 -11.91
CA SER A 1029 36.53 26.65 -12.46
C SER A 1029 36.01 27.67 -11.42
N TYR A 1030 36.33 27.48 -10.13
CA TYR A 1030 36.02 28.39 -9.01
C TYR A 1030 37.31 28.88 -8.32
N PRO A 1031 38.13 29.71 -8.99
CA PRO A 1031 39.41 30.19 -8.45
C PRO A 1031 39.24 31.22 -7.33
N GLY A 1032 40.21 31.24 -6.40
CA GLY A 1032 40.22 32.11 -5.22
C GLY A 1032 39.16 31.69 -4.19
N ASP A 1033 38.60 32.67 -3.48
CA ASP A 1033 37.55 32.46 -2.46
C ASP A 1033 36.18 32.07 -3.03
N LYS A 1034 36.06 31.96 -4.37
CA LYS A 1034 34.85 31.50 -5.02
C LYS A 1034 34.57 30.03 -4.67
N LYS A 1035 33.28 29.72 -4.56
CA LYS A 1035 32.76 28.39 -4.24
C LYS A 1035 31.61 28.06 -5.19
N PRO A 1036 31.45 26.81 -5.65
CA PRO A 1036 30.25 26.39 -6.37
C PRO A 1036 29.01 26.48 -5.45
N SER A 1037 27.82 26.66 -6.06
CA SER A 1037 26.56 26.54 -5.31
C SER A 1037 26.33 25.09 -4.88
N PHE A 1038 25.48 24.90 -3.87
CA PHE A 1038 25.15 23.57 -3.38
C PHE A 1038 24.52 22.70 -4.47
N ARG A 1039 23.55 23.23 -5.22
CA ARG A 1039 22.92 22.53 -6.35
C ARG A 1039 23.90 22.28 -7.48
N THR A 1040 24.74 23.26 -7.81
CA THR A 1040 25.76 23.10 -8.86
C THR A 1040 26.70 21.93 -8.54
N THR A 1041 27.08 21.80 -7.27
CA THR A 1041 27.86 20.67 -6.77
C THR A 1041 27.07 19.37 -6.81
N CYS A 1042 25.82 19.34 -6.32
CA CYS A 1042 24.94 18.16 -6.38
C CYS A 1042 24.77 17.65 -7.82
N ASP A 1043 24.43 18.53 -8.76
CA ASP A 1043 24.20 18.18 -10.16
C ASP A 1043 25.51 17.78 -10.87
N TRP A 1044 26.66 18.36 -10.51
CA TRP A 1044 27.96 17.92 -11.01
C TRP A 1044 28.31 16.51 -10.53
N ILE A 1045 28.26 16.25 -9.21
CA ILE A 1045 28.54 14.91 -8.65
C ILE A 1045 27.59 13.87 -9.27
N ARG A 1046 26.29 14.16 -9.32
CA ARG A 1046 25.26 13.31 -9.91
C ARG A 1046 25.44 13.04 -11.42
N THR A 1047 26.08 13.95 -12.16
CA THR A 1047 26.37 13.74 -13.60
C THR A 1047 27.67 12.96 -13.84
N GLN A 1048 28.53 12.76 -12.84
CA GLN A 1048 29.66 11.83 -12.92
C GLN A 1048 29.26 10.37 -12.58
N GLY A 1049 27.96 10.01 -12.56
CA GLY A 1049 27.48 8.70 -12.08
C GLY A 1049 28.15 7.46 -12.72
N ASP A 1050 28.47 7.49 -14.01
CA ASP A 1050 29.17 6.39 -14.70
C ASP A 1050 30.63 6.23 -14.25
N LYS A 1051 31.23 7.30 -13.68
CA LYS A 1051 32.57 7.33 -13.08
C LYS A 1051 32.54 7.15 -11.55
N LEU A 1052 31.39 7.41 -10.91
CA LEU A 1052 31.22 7.36 -9.47
C LEU A 1052 30.15 6.32 -9.08
N PRO A 1053 30.38 5.02 -9.32
CA PRO A 1053 29.38 3.97 -9.12
C PRO A 1053 28.90 3.91 -7.67
N GLY A 1054 27.58 3.92 -7.48
CA GLY A 1054 26.94 3.97 -6.15
C GLY A 1054 26.77 5.40 -5.58
N ILE A 1055 27.27 6.43 -6.25
CA ILE A 1055 26.95 7.83 -5.95
C ILE A 1055 25.65 8.21 -6.66
N GLU A 1056 24.52 7.74 -6.13
CA GLU A 1056 23.19 8.12 -6.59
C GLU A 1056 22.79 9.52 -6.10
N VAL A 1057 21.58 9.99 -6.48
CA VAL A 1057 21.06 11.35 -6.15
C VAL A 1057 21.13 11.67 -4.66
N LEU A 1058 20.88 10.69 -3.78
CA LEU A 1058 21.00 10.86 -2.32
C LEU A 1058 22.46 11.03 -1.90
N THR A 1059 23.34 10.16 -2.36
CA THR A 1059 24.77 10.19 -2.02
C THR A 1059 25.44 11.49 -2.52
N ALA A 1060 25.02 12.00 -3.69
CA ALA A 1060 25.46 13.29 -4.21
C ALA A 1060 25.00 14.48 -3.36
N TYR A 1061 23.77 14.45 -2.82
CA TYR A 1061 23.27 15.45 -1.87
C TYR A 1061 24.07 15.43 -0.55
N LEU A 1062 24.37 14.24 -0.02
CA LEU A 1062 25.18 14.07 1.19
C LEU A 1062 26.62 14.56 1.01
N LEU A 1063 27.27 14.24 -0.12
CA LEU A 1063 28.60 14.75 -0.44
C LEU A 1063 28.63 16.28 -0.56
N ALA A 1064 27.64 16.88 -1.23
CA ALA A 1064 27.55 18.34 -1.31
C ALA A 1064 27.37 18.99 0.09
N ALA A 1065 26.57 18.37 0.96
CA ALA A 1065 26.37 18.82 2.34
C ALA A 1065 27.66 18.73 3.18
N ASP A 1066 28.38 17.61 3.07
CA ASP A 1066 29.68 17.44 3.71
C ASP A 1066 30.70 18.49 3.27
N TYR A 1067 30.66 18.91 2.00
CA TYR A 1067 31.53 19.95 1.44
C TYR A 1067 31.08 21.39 1.75
N VAL A 1068 29.82 21.64 2.09
CA VAL A 1068 29.38 22.90 2.73
C VAL A 1068 30.02 23.01 4.11
N TYR A 1069 29.91 21.96 4.93
CA TYR A 1069 30.53 21.94 6.26
C TYR A 1069 32.07 21.91 6.22
N ALA A 1070 32.69 21.44 5.12
CA ALA A 1070 34.12 21.60 4.86
C ALA A 1070 34.52 23.00 4.36
N GLY A 1071 33.54 23.90 4.14
CA GLY A 1071 33.76 25.26 3.64
C GLY A 1071 34.15 25.37 2.17
N VAL A 1072 34.04 24.29 1.37
CA VAL A 1072 34.40 24.25 -0.06
C VAL A 1072 33.25 24.69 -0.96
N VAL A 1073 32.01 24.38 -0.56
CA VAL A 1073 30.76 24.68 -1.28
C VAL A 1073 30.00 25.80 -0.55
N MET A 1074 29.16 26.57 -1.25
CA MET A 1074 28.29 27.56 -0.60
C MET A 1074 27.13 26.88 0.16
N GLU A 1075 26.74 27.44 1.31
CA GLU A 1075 25.51 27.04 2.00
C GLU A 1075 24.30 27.06 1.05
N PRO A 1076 23.38 26.08 1.13
CA PRO A 1076 22.31 25.96 0.17
C PRO A 1076 21.23 27.02 0.35
N GLU A 1077 20.67 27.51 -0.75
CA GLU A 1077 19.42 28.26 -0.72
C GLU A 1077 18.21 27.34 -0.44
N VAL A 1078 17.11 27.90 0.09
CA VAL A 1078 15.84 27.18 0.30
C VAL A 1078 15.37 26.50 -0.99
N ASN A 1079 15.56 27.16 -2.13
CA ASN A 1079 15.15 26.64 -3.44
C ASN A 1079 16.00 25.42 -3.88
N GLU A 1080 17.26 25.31 -3.47
CA GLU A 1080 18.16 24.19 -3.75
C GLU A 1080 17.78 22.97 -2.88
N VAL A 1081 17.52 23.17 -1.58
CA VAL A 1081 17.07 22.08 -0.70
C VAL A 1081 15.65 21.61 -1.06
N ALA A 1082 14.74 22.53 -1.40
CA ALA A 1082 13.41 22.16 -1.88
C ALA A 1082 13.46 21.36 -3.19
N TYR A 1083 14.37 21.72 -4.11
CA TYR A 1083 14.63 20.96 -5.33
C TYR A 1083 15.21 19.58 -5.04
N ALA A 1084 16.13 19.46 -4.06
CA ALA A 1084 16.65 18.17 -3.61
C ALA A 1084 15.54 17.28 -3.03
N ILE A 1085 14.75 17.77 -2.07
CA ILE A 1085 13.60 17.05 -1.48
C ILE A 1085 12.61 16.58 -2.55
N TYR A 1086 12.26 17.46 -3.48
CA TYR A 1086 11.35 17.14 -4.61
C TYR A 1086 11.93 16.07 -5.55
N THR A 1087 13.24 16.06 -5.76
CA THR A 1087 13.91 15.13 -6.68
C THR A 1087 14.15 13.77 -6.03
N LEU A 1088 14.60 13.76 -4.77
CA LEU A 1088 14.84 12.55 -3.97
C LEU A 1088 13.54 11.81 -3.63
N LYS A 1089 12.46 12.54 -3.31
CA LYS A 1089 11.13 11.98 -2.90
C LYS A 1089 11.23 10.99 -1.73
N ALA A 1090 12.27 11.15 -0.91
CA ALA A 1090 12.71 10.19 0.10
C ALA A 1090 12.34 10.66 1.52
N GLY A 1091 13.35 10.90 2.36
CA GLY A 1091 13.23 11.26 3.77
C GLY A 1091 12.43 12.53 4.02
N GLY A 1092 13.00 13.70 3.69
CA GLY A 1092 12.39 15.00 3.98
C GLY A 1092 10.98 15.16 3.39
N TRP A 1093 10.74 14.62 2.19
CA TRP A 1093 9.41 14.58 1.55
C TRP A 1093 8.40 13.85 2.45
N ALA A 1094 8.76 12.68 2.98
CA ALA A 1094 7.90 11.91 3.86
C ALA A 1094 7.76 12.53 5.27
N GLY A 1095 8.76 13.29 5.73
CA GLY A 1095 8.68 14.11 6.94
C GLY A 1095 7.60 15.20 6.84
N LEU A 1096 7.64 15.99 5.76
CA LEU A 1096 6.66 17.06 5.49
C LEU A 1096 5.21 16.53 5.38
N ILE A 1097 5.01 15.34 4.79
CA ILE A 1097 3.70 14.67 4.79
C ILE A 1097 3.32 14.20 6.20
N ARG A 1098 4.25 13.62 6.97
CA ARG A 1098 3.98 13.11 8.33
C ARG A 1098 3.70 14.21 9.37
N LEU A 1099 4.04 15.46 9.07
CA LEU A 1099 3.64 16.65 9.82
C LEU A 1099 2.29 17.21 9.35
N GLY A 1100 1.78 16.80 8.18
CA GLY A 1100 0.52 17.33 7.60
C GLY A 1100 0.70 18.63 6.81
N ILE A 1101 1.94 19.09 6.60
CA ILE A 1101 2.25 20.32 5.86
C ILE A 1101 2.08 20.10 4.34
N LEU A 1102 2.41 18.90 3.87
CA LEU A 1102 2.13 18.45 2.51
C LEU A 1102 1.05 17.36 2.52
N PRO A 1103 0.11 17.35 1.55
CA PRO A 1103 -0.91 16.31 1.45
C PRO A 1103 -0.29 14.94 1.12
N GLU A 1104 -0.87 13.88 1.68
CA GLU A 1104 -0.46 12.52 1.36
C GLU A 1104 -0.79 12.16 -0.10
N ARG A 1105 0.16 11.55 -0.83
CA ARG A 1105 0.01 11.25 -2.26
C ARG A 1105 -1.00 10.14 -2.51
N LYS A 1106 -2.25 10.53 -2.79
CA LYS A 1106 -3.25 9.67 -3.43
C LYS A 1106 -3.09 9.71 -4.96
N GLY A 1107 -3.20 8.54 -5.58
CA GLY A 1107 -3.65 8.38 -6.96
C GLY A 1107 -2.74 8.72 -8.16
N ASN A 1108 -1.79 9.66 -8.10
CA ASN A 1108 -1.11 10.07 -9.35
C ASN A 1108 0.37 10.51 -9.27
N ARG A 1109 1.13 10.24 -10.35
CA ARG A 1109 2.60 10.47 -10.43
C ARG A 1109 3.00 11.83 -11.04
N ASN A 1110 2.06 12.59 -11.62
CA ASN A 1110 2.36 13.71 -12.53
C ASN A 1110 2.49 15.12 -11.89
N HIS A 1111 2.55 15.23 -10.56
CA HIS A 1111 2.65 16.53 -9.89
C HIS A 1111 4.04 17.18 -10.02
N LYS A 1112 4.24 17.93 -11.11
CA LYS A 1112 5.38 18.84 -11.32
C LYS A 1112 5.27 20.18 -10.54
N LYS A 1113 4.21 20.40 -9.76
CA LYS A 1113 3.89 21.69 -9.14
C LYS A 1113 4.36 21.83 -7.68
N ASP A 1114 4.87 20.76 -7.06
CA ASP A 1114 5.03 20.69 -5.60
C ASP A 1114 6.29 21.39 -5.04
N ILE A 1115 7.23 21.83 -5.89
CA ILE A 1115 8.50 22.45 -5.44
C ILE A 1115 8.24 23.72 -4.61
N THR A 1116 7.34 24.59 -5.07
CA THR A 1116 7.01 25.84 -4.37
C THR A 1116 6.32 25.59 -3.03
N ALA A 1117 5.53 24.52 -2.90
CA ALA A 1117 4.95 24.11 -1.62
C ALA A 1117 6.04 23.65 -0.63
N ILE A 1118 7.09 22.96 -1.11
CA ILE A 1118 8.25 22.62 -0.26
C ILE A 1118 9.04 23.87 0.13
N GLN A 1119 9.28 24.82 -0.80
CA GLN A 1119 9.99 26.07 -0.52
C GLN A 1119 9.33 26.83 0.64
N ILE A 1120 8.03 27.09 0.54
CA ILE A 1120 7.26 27.80 1.56
C ILE A 1120 7.23 27.00 2.88
N ALA A 1121 7.10 25.67 2.83
CA ALA A 1121 7.16 24.83 4.03
C ALA A 1121 8.52 24.91 4.74
N LEU A 1122 9.64 24.90 4.00
CA LEU A 1122 10.97 25.04 4.57
C LEU A 1122 11.18 26.45 5.17
N GLU A 1123 10.71 27.50 4.50
CA GLU A 1123 10.75 28.88 5.02
C GLU A 1123 9.94 29.02 6.32
N GLN A 1124 8.73 28.48 6.36
CA GLN A 1124 7.86 28.46 7.54
C GLN A 1124 8.52 27.70 8.71
N ILE A 1125 9.09 26.51 8.47
CA ILE A 1125 9.78 25.73 9.51
C ILE A 1125 11.05 26.46 9.97
N MET A 1126 11.87 26.99 9.07
CA MET A 1126 13.07 27.74 9.44
C MET A 1126 12.74 28.99 10.25
N CYS A 1127 11.66 29.71 9.92
CA CYS A 1127 11.20 30.86 10.68
C CYS A 1127 10.72 30.46 12.09
N HIS A 1128 9.88 29.43 12.19
CA HIS A 1128 9.39 28.91 13.46
C HIS A 1128 10.54 28.42 14.37
N MET A 1129 11.44 27.58 13.85
CA MET A 1129 12.59 27.07 14.62
C MET A 1129 13.60 28.18 15.00
N LYS A 1130 13.68 29.27 14.23
CA LYS A 1130 14.46 30.48 14.59
C LYS A 1130 13.87 31.28 15.76
N ASN A 1131 12.59 31.10 16.08
CA ASN A 1131 11.93 31.74 17.22
C ASN A 1131 11.86 30.81 18.45
N VAL A 1132 11.77 29.50 18.20
CA VAL A 1132 11.61 28.45 19.21
C VAL A 1132 12.93 28.07 19.91
N PHE A 1133 14.06 28.11 19.19
CA PHE A 1133 15.38 27.84 19.75
C PHE A 1133 16.19 29.13 19.93
N THR A 1134 16.97 29.24 21.00
CA THR A 1134 17.89 30.35 21.24
C THR A 1134 18.97 30.44 20.16
N LYS A 1135 19.70 31.56 20.11
CA LYS A 1135 20.85 31.72 19.20
C LYS A 1135 21.91 30.66 19.44
N ASP A 1136 22.15 30.33 20.70
CA ASP A 1136 23.25 29.46 21.10
C ASP A 1136 22.91 27.97 20.91
N GLU A 1137 21.69 27.53 21.23
CA GLU A 1137 21.21 26.18 20.86
C GLU A 1137 21.35 25.95 19.34
N ARG A 1138 20.92 26.93 18.52
CA ARG A 1138 21.03 26.87 17.06
C ARG A 1138 22.48 26.83 16.57
N ALA A 1139 23.37 27.61 17.18
CA ALA A 1139 24.80 27.58 16.83
C ALA A 1139 25.43 26.23 17.21
N GLN A 1140 25.11 25.70 18.38
CA GLN A 1140 25.63 24.44 18.90
C GLN A 1140 25.15 23.24 18.07
N MET A 1141 23.88 23.18 17.66
CA MET A 1141 23.38 22.10 16.78
C MET A 1141 23.67 22.30 15.29
N LYS A 1142 24.24 23.45 14.90
CA LYS A 1142 24.36 23.93 13.51
C LYS A 1142 23.02 23.90 12.76
N TRP A 1143 22.04 24.65 13.27
CA TRP A 1143 20.70 24.72 12.69
C TRP A 1143 20.68 25.48 11.35
N ASP A 1144 20.70 24.71 10.26
CA ASP A 1144 20.64 25.17 8.88
C ASP A 1144 19.62 24.35 8.05
N LEU A 1145 19.58 24.58 6.73
CA LEU A 1145 18.67 23.89 5.81
C LEU A 1145 19.05 22.41 5.54
N ILE A 1146 20.31 22.03 5.73
CA ILE A 1146 20.79 20.64 5.63
C ILE A 1146 20.34 19.86 6.87
N MET A 1147 20.51 20.43 8.07
CA MET A 1147 19.98 19.89 9.31
C MET A 1147 18.45 19.79 9.27
N LEU A 1148 17.74 20.76 8.66
CA LEU A 1148 16.30 20.67 8.51
C LEU A 1148 15.86 19.49 7.60
N GLU A 1149 16.51 19.27 6.44
CA GLU A 1149 16.19 18.10 5.60
C GLU A 1149 16.41 16.80 6.37
N HIS A 1150 17.58 16.67 7.01
CA HIS A 1150 17.92 15.48 7.80
C HIS A 1150 16.94 15.29 8.96
N SER A 1151 16.52 16.36 9.64
CA SER A 1151 15.51 16.30 10.71
C SER A 1151 14.17 15.79 10.18
N LEU A 1152 13.70 16.27 9.03
CA LEU A 1152 12.49 15.77 8.38
C LEU A 1152 12.64 14.30 7.94
N CYS A 1153 13.83 13.91 7.46
CA CYS A 1153 14.20 12.54 7.10
C CYS A 1153 14.17 11.59 8.32
N LYS A 1154 14.80 11.97 9.43
CA LYS A 1154 14.80 11.18 10.68
C LYS A 1154 13.43 11.16 11.36
N PHE A 1155 12.64 12.23 11.29
CA PHE A 1155 11.28 12.28 11.86
C PHE A 1155 10.39 11.15 11.32
N LYS A 1156 10.56 10.73 10.06
CA LYS A 1156 9.89 9.54 9.50
C LYS A 1156 10.17 8.25 10.31
N ARG A 1157 11.36 8.11 10.89
CA ARG A 1157 11.81 6.94 11.66
C ARG A 1157 11.49 7.07 13.16
N LEU A 1158 11.50 8.30 13.68
CA LEU A 1158 11.37 8.57 15.11
C LEU A 1158 9.96 9.02 15.56
N LYS A 1159 9.06 9.43 14.65
CA LYS A 1159 7.73 9.98 14.99
C LYS A 1159 7.03 9.21 16.12
N ASP A 1160 6.90 7.90 15.99
CA ASP A 1160 6.08 7.10 16.90
C ASP A 1160 6.70 7.01 18.33
N ARG A 1161 8.01 7.24 18.45
CA ARG A 1161 8.75 7.34 19.72
C ARG A 1161 8.70 8.75 20.31
N VAL A 1162 8.76 9.77 19.45
CA VAL A 1162 8.61 11.17 19.84
C VAL A 1162 7.18 11.44 20.32
N MET A 1163 6.17 10.87 19.67
CA MET A 1163 4.78 10.88 20.12
C MET A 1163 4.53 10.11 21.43
N ALA A 1164 5.50 9.34 21.93
CA ALA A 1164 5.48 8.72 23.25
C ALA A 1164 6.33 9.51 24.29
N CYS A 1165 6.96 10.62 23.87
CA CYS A 1165 7.65 11.58 24.73
C CYS A 1165 6.86 12.90 24.89
N ILE A 1166 5.72 13.03 24.19
CA ILE A 1166 4.74 14.12 24.24
C ILE A 1166 3.55 13.66 25.08
#